data_AF-A0A2E7CA07-F1
#
_entry.id   AF-A0A2E7CA07-F1
#
_cell.length_a   1.000
_cell.length_b   1.000
_cell.length_c   1.000
_cell.angle_alpha   90.00
_cell.angle_beta   90.00
_cell.angle_gamma   90.00
#
_symmetry.space_group_name_H-M   'P 1'
#
loop_
_entity.id
_entity.type
_entity.pdbx_description
1 polymer ?
#
loop_
_entity_poly.entity_id
_entity_poly.type
_entity_poly.pdbx_seq_one_letter_code
_entity_poly.pdbx_strand_id
1 'polypeptide(L)'
;MKRLKHILLFSTLSIASSVTAQQVTVATHWNEEILEGIRNDFARPTVHARNLLHSSIIMYDAWAAYDTTSSETYFLGKSLYGYTCDFDEDNFSIPESQEEVKEAQEIAMSYAVYRLMKHRYGNSPQADATMSNINARMMEMELDTLVESTDYINDGPSALGNYLAEQMIEYGMQDGSNEIDDYANICYESVNPNILPEIPGTNGIIDPNAWQAVELSFAIDQSGELLTSTPPFLGPEWGNVNGFALRDSNMTALEKDGCIYNIYHNPGPPVYIDTTNPSGFEESPYKWGFGMVVNWSQHLDPYDGVMWDIGPSSLRYDGNIPEFEDFPEFYDWERGGLVAWYNEDGSFGGNGHDINPFTGVPYEPNIVPRGDYGRVIAEFWADGPDSETPPGHWFTLLNEFILVGNYGNNRWRGQGPIIDDLEFAVKSYLALGGAMHDCAISAWSSKGYYDYIRPVSAVRFMAENGQSSDPNLPSYHPAGLPLKEGLVKLIDDDSPLAFFGGVDQVGKVSVKSWKGPDYIEVPMIDEAGVDWILADQWWPYQRPSFVTPPFAAYVSGHSTFSRAAAELFELLTGSPYWPGGLAEWPVPMNEFLVFEDGPSVTFNLQWATFMDASNESALSRIWGGIHPPIDDAPGRKIGKKVGKYAFNFAETIVFPDWAMEFGGDGFLPNGDCPGDFDADSSIGISDFLMFLSSFGLDWSGPYDLDNNEEIGVSDLLQMLMLFGTDCN
;
A
#
# COMPACT_ATOMS: atom_id res chain seq x y z
N MET A 1 10.81 20.99 -60.43
CA MET A 1 11.76 21.97 -59.86
C MET A 1 11.68 21.89 -58.34
N LYS A 2 12.85 21.88 -57.72
CA LYS A 2 13.24 21.66 -56.31
C LYS A 2 12.15 21.76 -55.21
N ARG A 3 12.03 20.66 -54.44
CA ARG A 3 11.49 20.60 -53.07
C ARG A 3 12.39 21.42 -52.13
N LEU A 4 11.81 22.26 -51.28
CA LEU A 4 12.47 22.81 -50.08
C LEU A 4 11.87 22.11 -48.85
N LYS A 5 12.66 21.24 -48.21
CA LYS A 5 12.41 20.72 -46.87
C LYS A 5 12.65 21.87 -45.88
N HIS A 6 11.65 22.23 -45.09
CA HIS A 6 11.88 23.00 -43.86
C HIS A 6 12.08 21.99 -42.74
N ILE A 7 13.33 21.90 -42.28
CA ILE A 7 13.70 21.21 -41.04
C ILE A 7 13.45 22.25 -39.95
N LEU A 8 12.41 22.07 -39.14
CA LEU A 8 12.33 22.73 -37.85
C LEU A 8 13.24 21.94 -36.91
N LEU A 9 14.36 22.57 -36.52
CA LEU A 9 15.15 22.16 -35.37
C LEU A 9 14.27 22.36 -34.13
N PHE A 10 13.81 21.27 -33.51
CA PHE A 10 13.45 21.29 -32.10
C PHE A 10 14.76 21.44 -31.32
N SER A 11 15.03 22.64 -30.81
CA SER A 11 15.99 22.83 -29.74
C SER A 11 15.34 22.31 -28.46
N THR A 12 15.65 21.08 -28.07
CA THR A 12 15.41 20.56 -26.73
C THR A 12 16.20 21.44 -25.76
N LEU A 13 15.52 22.36 -25.10
CA LEU A 13 16.06 23.05 -23.93
C LEU A 13 16.00 22.03 -22.80
N SER A 14 17.05 21.23 -22.66
CA SER A 14 17.26 20.41 -21.47
C SER A 14 17.37 21.36 -20.28
N ILE A 15 16.29 21.49 -19.51
CA ILE A 15 16.36 22.00 -18.15
C ILE A 15 17.11 20.93 -17.39
N ALA A 16 18.42 21.11 -17.28
CA ALA A 16 19.23 20.36 -16.34
C ALA A 16 18.78 20.80 -14.94
N SER A 17 17.82 20.08 -14.38
CA SER A 17 17.72 19.95 -12.94
C SER A 17 19.08 19.47 -12.49
N SER A 18 19.77 20.28 -11.69
CA SER A 18 20.99 19.85 -11.02
C SER A 18 20.59 18.79 -9.99
N VAL A 19 20.41 17.56 -10.47
CA VAL A 19 20.40 16.35 -9.65
C VAL A 19 21.82 16.27 -9.10
N THR A 20 21.99 16.67 -7.84
CA THR A 20 23.11 16.18 -7.04
C THR A 20 23.15 14.68 -7.25
N ALA A 21 24.27 14.12 -7.74
CA ALA A 21 24.43 12.68 -7.88
C ALA A 21 24.02 12.03 -6.55
N GLN A 22 22.83 11.44 -6.52
CA GLN A 22 22.17 11.02 -5.30
C GLN A 22 22.93 9.79 -4.83
N GLN A 23 23.59 9.90 -3.67
CA GLN A 23 24.32 8.76 -3.10
C GLN A 23 23.28 7.76 -2.59
N VAL A 24 22.94 6.78 -3.41
CA VAL A 24 22.07 5.66 -3.08
C VAL A 24 22.91 4.37 -3.01
N THR A 25 22.43 3.37 -2.28
CA THR A 25 23.18 2.13 -2.02
C THR A 25 22.92 1.09 -3.10
N VAL A 26 23.74 0.03 -3.18
CA VAL A 26 23.50 -1.09 -4.10
C VAL A 26 22.12 -1.73 -3.85
N ALA A 27 21.68 -1.80 -2.60
CA ALA A 27 20.38 -2.35 -2.22
C ALA A 27 19.24 -1.49 -2.78
N THR A 28 19.38 -0.16 -2.70
CA THR A 28 18.41 0.76 -3.31
C THR A 28 18.40 0.64 -4.83
N HIS A 29 19.56 0.53 -5.48
CA HIS A 29 19.60 0.29 -6.93
C HIS A 29 18.85 -0.97 -7.35
N TRP A 30 19.07 -2.08 -6.66
CA TRP A 30 18.37 -3.33 -6.96
C TRP A 30 16.89 -3.29 -6.58
N ASN A 31 16.52 -2.59 -5.51
CA ASN A 31 15.12 -2.36 -5.18
C ASN A 31 14.40 -1.56 -6.28
N GLU A 32 15.02 -0.52 -6.83
CA GLU A 32 14.46 0.20 -7.98
C GLU A 32 14.30 -0.68 -9.22
N GLU A 33 15.24 -1.60 -9.49
CA GLU A 33 15.06 -2.58 -10.58
C GLU A 33 13.88 -3.52 -10.30
N ILE A 34 13.66 -3.92 -9.05
CA ILE A 34 12.51 -4.76 -8.67
C ILE A 34 11.20 -3.99 -8.85
N LEU A 35 11.14 -2.72 -8.41
CA LEU A 35 9.97 -1.86 -8.60
C LEU A 35 9.69 -1.67 -10.09
N GLU A 36 10.71 -1.42 -10.90
CA GLU A 36 10.58 -1.34 -12.35
C GLU A 36 10.14 -2.68 -12.97
N GLY A 37 10.60 -3.81 -12.44
CA GLY A 37 10.12 -5.14 -12.82
C GLY A 37 8.62 -5.32 -12.55
N ILE A 38 8.11 -4.75 -11.45
CA ILE A 38 6.68 -4.76 -11.12
C ILE A 38 5.88 -3.91 -12.10
N ARG A 39 6.37 -2.71 -12.44
CA ARG A 39 5.76 -1.83 -13.46
C ARG A 39 5.66 -2.50 -14.83
N ASN A 40 6.63 -3.35 -15.14
CA ASN A 40 6.74 -4.12 -16.38
C ASN A 40 5.99 -5.48 -16.34
N ASP A 41 5.13 -5.69 -15.35
CA ASP A 41 4.37 -6.92 -15.14
C ASP A 41 2.88 -6.65 -14.88
N PHE A 42 2.06 -7.69 -14.91
CA PHE A 42 0.65 -7.57 -14.56
C PHE A 42 0.46 -7.11 -13.11
N ALA A 43 -0.64 -6.40 -12.84
CA ALA A 43 -1.05 -5.93 -11.53
C ALA A 43 -1.45 -7.09 -10.59
N ARG A 44 -0.45 -7.65 -9.90
CA ARG A 44 -0.59 -8.80 -9.01
C ARG A 44 -0.08 -8.47 -7.61
N PRO A 45 -0.79 -7.62 -6.83
CA PRO A 45 -0.29 -7.10 -5.55
C PRO A 45 0.14 -8.19 -4.56
N THR A 46 -0.49 -9.37 -4.60
CA THR A 46 -0.09 -10.53 -3.79
C THR A 46 1.27 -11.10 -4.20
N VAL A 47 1.47 -11.31 -5.50
CA VAL A 47 2.72 -11.81 -6.09
C VAL A 47 3.84 -10.79 -5.90
N HIS A 48 3.54 -9.50 -6.08
CA HIS A 48 4.52 -8.42 -5.98
C HIS A 48 4.95 -8.16 -4.54
N ALA A 49 4.04 -8.18 -3.57
CA ALA A 49 4.40 -8.13 -2.14
C ALA A 49 5.34 -9.28 -1.75
N ARG A 50 5.09 -10.48 -2.29
CA ARG A 50 5.95 -11.65 -2.09
C ARG A 50 7.32 -11.50 -2.77
N ASN A 51 7.37 -10.98 -4.00
CA ASN A 51 8.64 -10.73 -4.70
C ASN A 51 9.49 -9.67 -3.97
N LEU A 52 8.85 -8.62 -3.43
CA LEU A 52 9.50 -7.61 -2.59
C LEU A 52 10.06 -8.23 -1.30
N LEU A 53 9.33 -9.13 -0.63
CA LEU A 53 9.87 -9.85 0.52
C LEU A 53 11.05 -10.74 0.13
N HIS A 54 10.90 -11.60 -0.88
CA HIS A 54 11.93 -12.58 -1.27
C HIS A 54 13.23 -11.90 -1.69
N SER A 55 13.14 -10.79 -2.44
CA SER A 55 14.29 -9.97 -2.79
C SER A 55 14.91 -9.28 -1.56
N SER A 56 14.10 -8.76 -0.64
CA SER A 56 14.57 -8.16 0.60
C SER A 56 15.31 -9.17 1.49
N ILE A 57 14.80 -10.41 1.58
CA ILE A 57 15.45 -11.51 2.31
C ILE A 57 16.82 -11.80 1.74
N ILE A 58 16.93 -12.04 0.42
CA ILE A 58 18.22 -12.42 -0.17
C ILE A 58 19.21 -11.26 -0.18
N MET A 59 18.74 -9.99 -0.22
CA MET A 59 19.62 -8.84 -0.03
C MET A 59 20.14 -8.76 1.41
N TYR A 60 19.24 -8.89 2.39
CA TYR A 60 19.59 -8.89 3.80
C TYR A 60 20.55 -10.02 4.15
N ASP A 61 20.26 -11.26 3.73
CA ASP A 61 21.11 -12.41 4.04
C ASP A 61 22.46 -12.37 3.31
N ALA A 62 22.50 -11.82 2.09
CA ALA A 62 23.78 -11.56 1.41
C ALA A 62 24.63 -10.53 2.17
N TRP A 63 24.00 -9.56 2.83
CA TRP A 63 24.69 -8.61 3.69
C TRP A 63 25.11 -9.26 5.03
N ALA A 64 24.18 -9.93 5.71
CA ALA A 64 24.35 -10.52 7.03
C ALA A 64 25.35 -11.69 7.05
N ALA A 65 25.49 -12.43 5.94
CA ALA A 65 26.50 -13.50 5.82
C ALA A 65 27.95 -13.00 6.05
N TYR A 66 28.22 -11.72 5.78
CA TYR A 66 29.53 -11.10 6.01
C TYR A 66 29.53 -10.18 7.24
N ASP A 67 28.42 -10.04 7.96
CA ASP A 67 28.36 -9.26 9.19
C ASP A 67 29.04 -10.02 10.33
N THR A 68 30.02 -9.39 10.98
CA THR A 68 30.74 -9.98 12.13
C THR A 68 30.32 -9.33 13.45
N THR A 69 29.26 -8.53 13.46
CA THR A 69 28.80 -7.82 14.66
C THR A 69 27.79 -8.65 15.44
N SER A 70 26.51 -8.59 15.08
CA SER A 70 25.43 -9.21 15.85
C SER A 70 24.22 -9.65 15.03
N SER A 71 24.13 -9.34 13.73
CA SER A 71 22.92 -9.65 12.95
C SER A 71 22.81 -11.15 12.68
N GLU A 72 21.61 -11.72 12.72
CA GLU A 72 21.36 -13.09 12.28
C GLU A 72 20.80 -13.12 10.86
N THR A 73 21.15 -14.14 10.08
CA THR A 73 20.46 -14.43 8.80
C THR A 73 19.01 -14.86 9.04
N TYR A 74 18.12 -14.56 8.10
CA TYR A 74 16.72 -15.00 8.15
C TYR A 74 16.50 -16.37 7.47
N PHE A 75 17.11 -16.56 6.30
CA PHE A 75 16.87 -17.71 5.43
C PHE A 75 18.12 -18.59 5.30
N LEU A 76 19.27 -17.98 5.01
CA LEU A 76 20.56 -18.67 4.87
C LEU A 76 20.96 -19.36 6.17
N GLY A 77 21.16 -20.68 6.13
CA GLY A 77 21.48 -21.49 7.31
C GLY A 77 20.28 -21.77 8.22
N LYS A 78 19.05 -21.43 7.80
CA LYS A 78 17.83 -21.56 8.60
C LYS A 78 16.83 -22.52 7.97
N SER A 79 15.85 -22.94 8.77
CA SER A 79 14.71 -23.74 8.32
C SER A 79 13.41 -22.95 8.44
N LEU A 80 12.75 -22.68 7.31
CA LEU A 80 11.48 -21.97 7.24
C LEU A 80 10.40 -22.89 6.67
N TYR A 81 9.30 -23.07 7.42
CA TYR A 81 8.12 -23.83 6.97
C TYR A 81 8.43 -25.21 6.36
N GLY A 82 9.45 -25.90 6.89
CA GLY A 82 9.87 -27.23 6.43
C GLY A 82 10.86 -27.25 5.26
N TYR A 83 11.27 -26.09 4.73
CA TYR A 83 12.41 -25.94 3.83
C TYR A 83 13.64 -25.52 4.62
N THR A 84 14.82 -26.05 4.26
CA THR A 84 16.09 -25.67 4.88
C THR A 84 17.02 -25.14 3.79
N CYS A 85 17.55 -23.94 3.98
CA CYS A 85 18.66 -23.41 3.18
C CYS A 85 19.96 -23.69 3.94
N ASP A 86 20.73 -24.67 3.48
CA ASP A 86 21.95 -25.09 4.17
C ASP A 86 23.07 -24.03 4.03
N PHE A 87 23.80 -23.76 5.11
CA PHE A 87 24.94 -22.84 5.08
C PHE A 87 26.13 -23.42 5.85
N ASP A 88 27.26 -23.59 5.16
CA ASP A 88 28.51 -24.07 5.76
C ASP A 88 29.32 -22.91 6.32
N GLU A 89 28.85 -22.36 7.44
CA GLU A 89 29.46 -21.22 8.14
C GLU A 89 30.92 -21.51 8.54
N ASP A 90 31.23 -22.75 8.94
CA ASP A 90 32.57 -23.17 9.36
C ASP A 90 33.62 -23.05 8.25
N ASN A 91 33.20 -23.17 6.98
CA ASN A 91 34.07 -23.08 5.81
C ASN A 91 33.85 -21.80 4.97
N PHE A 92 32.94 -20.92 5.39
CA PHE A 92 32.68 -19.66 4.72
C PHE A 92 33.77 -18.63 5.03
N SER A 93 34.32 -18.00 3.99
CA SER A 93 35.42 -17.05 4.14
C SER A 93 34.91 -15.61 4.17
N ILE A 94 35.07 -14.95 5.31
CA ILE A 94 34.81 -13.51 5.47
C ILE A 94 36.13 -12.73 5.26
N PRO A 95 36.17 -11.70 4.38
CA PRO A 95 37.36 -10.88 4.20
C PRO A 95 37.84 -10.18 5.48
N GLU A 96 39.15 -9.88 5.57
CA GLU A 96 39.73 -9.25 6.78
C GLU A 96 39.47 -7.75 6.84
N SER A 97 39.30 -7.08 5.70
CA SER A 97 39.14 -5.63 5.63
C SER A 97 37.67 -5.23 5.41
N GLN A 98 37.24 -4.14 6.05
CA GLN A 98 35.88 -3.63 5.92
C GLN A 98 35.52 -3.24 4.47
N GLU A 99 36.50 -2.79 3.69
CA GLU A 99 36.33 -2.44 2.28
C GLU A 99 36.01 -3.69 1.43
N GLU A 100 36.76 -4.78 1.63
CA GLU A 100 36.51 -6.05 0.95
C GLU A 100 35.23 -6.73 1.44
N VAL A 101 34.86 -6.58 2.72
CA VAL A 101 33.56 -7.03 3.24
C VAL A 101 32.42 -6.31 2.53
N LYS A 102 32.50 -4.98 2.44
CA LYS A 102 31.49 -4.19 1.73
C LYS A 102 31.39 -4.58 0.25
N GLU A 103 32.52 -4.74 -0.43
CA GLU A 103 32.55 -5.21 -1.81
C GLU A 103 31.90 -6.61 -1.95
N ALA A 104 32.21 -7.54 -1.05
CA ALA A 104 31.62 -8.88 -1.04
C ALA A 104 30.10 -8.85 -0.84
N GLN A 105 29.61 -8.02 0.09
CA GLN A 105 28.19 -7.79 0.31
C GLN A 105 27.52 -7.24 -0.97
N GLU A 106 28.09 -6.20 -1.57
CA GLU A 106 27.56 -5.56 -2.78
C GLU A 106 27.49 -6.50 -3.98
N ILE A 107 28.53 -7.33 -4.18
CA ILE A 107 28.56 -8.36 -5.23
C ILE A 107 27.51 -9.44 -4.94
N ALA A 108 27.46 -9.99 -3.73
CA ALA A 108 26.53 -11.07 -3.38
C ALA A 108 25.07 -10.63 -3.55
N MET A 109 24.70 -9.45 -3.06
CA MET A 109 23.36 -8.87 -3.26
C MET A 109 23.01 -8.76 -4.74
N SER A 110 23.96 -8.27 -5.55
CA SER A 110 23.73 -8.03 -6.97
C SER A 110 23.43 -9.30 -7.75
N TYR A 111 24.24 -10.35 -7.56
CA TYR A 111 23.98 -11.65 -8.20
C TYR A 111 22.69 -12.31 -7.68
N ALA A 112 22.37 -12.14 -6.39
CA ALA A 112 21.15 -12.68 -5.80
C ALA A 112 19.90 -12.07 -6.45
N VAL A 113 19.78 -10.74 -6.48
CA VAL A 113 18.61 -10.08 -7.04
C VAL A 113 18.56 -10.25 -8.56
N TYR A 114 19.69 -10.15 -9.27
CA TYR A 114 19.76 -10.38 -10.71
C TYR A 114 19.19 -11.76 -11.10
N ARG A 115 19.62 -12.83 -10.42
CA ARG A 115 19.15 -14.20 -10.70
C ARG A 115 17.68 -14.38 -10.31
N LEU A 116 17.24 -13.82 -9.18
CA LEU A 116 15.83 -13.87 -8.78
C LEU A 116 14.94 -13.15 -9.80
N MET A 117 15.30 -11.95 -10.25
CA MET A 117 14.51 -11.17 -11.22
C MET A 117 14.40 -11.87 -12.57
N LYS A 118 15.47 -12.50 -13.06
CA LYS A 118 15.43 -13.32 -14.28
C LYS A 118 14.37 -14.42 -14.21
N HIS A 119 14.22 -15.04 -13.04
CA HIS A 119 13.22 -16.08 -12.80
C HIS A 119 11.81 -15.49 -12.70
N ARG A 120 11.64 -14.45 -11.87
CA ARG A 120 10.32 -13.87 -11.54
C ARG A 120 9.66 -13.13 -12.69
N TYR A 121 10.44 -12.37 -13.44
CA TYR A 121 9.95 -11.50 -14.51
C TYR A 121 10.28 -12.04 -15.91
N GLY A 122 10.85 -13.25 -16.01
CA GLY A 122 11.18 -13.87 -17.30
C GLY A 122 9.97 -14.15 -18.20
N ASN A 123 8.77 -14.20 -17.62
CA ASN A 123 7.50 -14.40 -18.32
C ASN A 123 6.55 -13.19 -18.21
N SER A 124 7.01 -12.04 -17.70
CA SER A 124 6.16 -10.85 -17.62
C SER A 124 5.89 -10.29 -19.02
N PRO A 125 4.79 -9.53 -19.22
CA PRO A 125 4.47 -8.88 -20.49
C PRO A 125 5.62 -8.06 -21.09
N GLN A 126 6.36 -7.31 -20.26
CA GLN A 126 7.51 -6.50 -20.68
C GLN A 126 8.86 -7.12 -20.27
N ALA A 127 8.96 -8.46 -20.25
CA ALA A 127 10.18 -9.17 -19.84
C ALA A 127 11.45 -8.68 -20.57
N ASP A 128 11.39 -8.37 -21.87
CA ASP A 128 12.54 -7.87 -22.63
C ASP A 128 13.08 -6.53 -22.07
N ALA A 129 12.21 -5.64 -21.61
CA ALA A 129 12.58 -4.38 -20.98
C ALA A 129 13.24 -4.64 -19.63
N THR A 130 12.60 -5.44 -18.76
CA THR A 130 13.15 -5.84 -17.46
C THR A 130 14.52 -6.50 -17.59
N MET A 131 14.67 -7.46 -18.52
CA MET A 131 15.96 -8.13 -18.76
C MET A 131 17.03 -7.14 -19.27
N SER A 132 16.64 -6.16 -20.10
CA SER A 132 17.58 -5.13 -20.57
C SER A 132 18.07 -4.25 -19.42
N ASN A 133 17.18 -3.84 -18.52
CA ASN A 133 17.49 -2.98 -17.37
C ASN A 133 18.45 -3.68 -16.40
N ILE A 134 18.14 -4.90 -15.96
CA ILE A 134 19.00 -5.61 -15.01
C ILE A 134 20.37 -6.00 -15.60
N ASN A 135 20.46 -6.23 -16.92
CA ASN A 135 21.74 -6.45 -17.61
C ASN A 135 22.57 -5.16 -17.68
N ALA A 136 21.93 -4.01 -17.92
CA ALA A 136 22.58 -2.71 -17.85
C ALA A 136 23.10 -2.43 -16.44
N ARG A 137 22.30 -2.75 -15.41
CA ARG A 137 22.70 -2.62 -14.00
C ARG A 137 23.95 -3.43 -13.67
N MET A 138 24.00 -4.71 -14.06
CA MET A 138 25.21 -5.54 -13.89
C MET A 138 26.43 -4.97 -14.60
N MET A 139 26.24 -4.42 -15.82
CA MET A 139 27.32 -3.81 -16.59
C MET A 139 27.85 -2.52 -15.94
N GLU A 140 26.97 -1.69 -15.39
CA GLU A 140 27.34 -0.47 -14.66
C GLU A 140 28.17 -0.78 -13.40
N MET A 141 27.91 -1.92 -12.77
CA MET A 141 28.65 -2.43 -11.61
C MET A 141 29.89 -3.25 -11.99
N GLU A 142 30.23 -3.33 -13.28
CA GLU A 142 31.35 -4.13 -13.80
C GLU A 142 31.27 -5.64 -13.48
N LEU A 143 30.05 -6.18 -13.31
CA LEU A 143 29.79 -7.59 -12.97
C LEU A 143 29.50 -8.45 -14.22
N ASP A 144 30.08 -9.66 -14.26
CA ASP A 144 29.91 -10.60 -15.37
C ASP A 144 28.65 -11.47 -15.24
N THR A 145 27.65 -11.15 -16.06
CA THR A 145 26.37 -11.90 -16.15
C THR A 145 26.50 -13.39 -16.50
N LEU A 146 27.67 -13.88 -16.92
CA LEU A 146 27.95 -15.28 -17.23
C LEU A 146 28.38 -16.11 -16.01
N VAL A 147 28.58 -15.49 -14.84
CA VAL A 147 28.89 -16.21 -13.61
C VAL A 147 27.63 -16.85 -13.04
N GLU A 148 27.59 -18.19 -13.06
CA GLU A 148 26.42 -18.99 -12.62
C GLU A 148 26.76 -19.95 -11.46
N SER A 149 28.01 -19.96 -10.97
CA SER A 149 28.40 -20.86 -9.86
C SER A 149 27.58 -20.57 -8.61
N THR A 150 27.29 -21.63 -7.85
CA THR A 150 26.67 -21.56 -6.50
C THR A 150 27.61 -22.09 -5.41
N ASP A 151 28.86 -22.43 -5.77
CA ASP A 151 29.89 -22.88 -4.82
C ASP A 151 30.51 -21.69 -4.09
N TYR A 152 29.76 -21.14 -3.13
CA TYR A 152 30.17 -19.96 -2.34
C TYR A 152 31.42 -20.19 -1.48
N ILE A 153 31.82 -21.43 -1.25
CA ILE A 153 33.04 -21.76 -0.51
C ILE A 153 34.27 -21.47 -1.38
N ASN A 154 34.22 -21.79 -2.67
CA ASN A 154 35.39 -21.71 -3.56
C ASN A 154 35.35 -20.53 -4.54
N ASP A 155 34.15 -20.04 -4.90
CA ASP A 155 33.94 -19.08 -5.99
C ASP A 155 33.48 -17.69 -5.51
N GLY A 156 33.48 -17.45 -4.19
CA GLY A 156 33.34 -16.12 -3.60
C GLY A 156 31.91 -15.52 -3.62
N PRO A 157 31.78 -14.18 -3.46
CA PRO A 157 30.50 -13.52 -3.20
C PRO A 157 29.48 -13.65 -4.34
N SER A 158 29.92 -13.67 -5.60
CA SER A 158 29.01 -13.89 -6.73
C SER A 158 28.33 -15.26 -6.64
N ALA A 159 29.06 -16.28 -6.16
CA ALA A 159 28.51 -17.61 -5.98
C ALA A 159 27.55 -17.70 -4.79
N LEU A 160 27.81 -16.96 -3.70
CA LEU A 160 26.86 -16.82 -2.60
C LEU A 160 25.55 -16.18 -3.07
N GLY A 161 25.62 -15.09 -3.84
CA GLY A 161 24.43 -14.44 -4.38
C GLY A 161 23.61 -15.38 -5.26
N ASN A 162 24.26 -16.08 -6.18
CA ASN A 162 23.63 -17.11 -7.01
C ASN A 162 23.00 -18.25 -6.18
N TYR A 163 23.67 -18.68 -5.11
CA TYR A 163 23.15 -19.72 -4.21
C TYR A 163 21.90 -19.26 -3.47
N LEU A 164 21.90 -18.05 -2.88
CA LEU A 164 20.73 -17.47 -2.22
C LEU A 164 19.52 -17.40 -3.16
N ALA A 165 19.72 -16.93 -4.39
CA ALA A 165 18.65 -16.86 -5.38
C ALA A 165 18.12 -18.25 -5.76
N GLU A 166 19.00 -19.24 -5.94
CA GLU A 166 18.61 -20.62 -6.21
C GLU A 166 17.72 -21.18 -5.10
N GLN A 167 18.16 -21.04 -3.85
CA GLN A 167 17.42 -21.55 -2.69
C GLN A 167 16.09 -20.81 -2.50
N MET A 168 16.05 -19.49 -2.71
CA MET A 168 14.82 -18.71 -2.62
C MET A 168 13.81 -19.06 -3.73
N ILE A 169 14.29 -19.36 -4.95
CA ILE A 169 13.44 -19.85 -6.04
C ILE A 169 12.85 -21.22 -5.68
N GLU A 170 13.68 -22.14 -5.18
CA GLU A 170 13.23 -23.47 -4.76
C GLU A 170 12.21 -23.41 -3.61
N TYR A 171 12.47 -22.59 -2.59
CA TYR A 171 11.51 -22.33 -1.52
C TYR A 171 10.18 -21.80 -2.08
N GLY A 172 10.26 -20.82 -2.98
CA GLY A 172 9.09 -20.19 -3.58
C GLY A 172 8.19 -21.15 -4.36
N MET A 173 8.74 -22.25 -4.91
CA MET A 173 7.94 -23.26 -5.62
C MET A 173 7.03 -24.09 -4.69
N GLN A 174 7.21 -24.01 -3.38
CA GLN A 174 6.50 -24.83 -2.40
C GLN A 174 5.98 -24.05 -1.19
N ASP A 175 5.97 -22.72 -1.25
CA ASP A 175 5.53 -21.85 -0.15
C ASP A 175 4.02 -21.65 -0.07
N GLY A 176 3.24 -22.35 -0.89
CA GLY A 176 1.79 -22.26 -0.95
C GLY A 176 1.24 -21.27 -1.99
N SER A 177 2.09 -20.51 -2.70
CA SER A 177 1.68 -19.54 -3.72
C SER A 177 1.19 -20.15 -5.04
N ASN A 178 1.46 -21.44 -5.27
CA ASN A 178 1.19 -22.15 -6.52
C ASN A 178 1.90 -21.53 -7.75
N GLU A 179 3.11 -21.01 -7.55
CA GLU A 179 3.92 -20.39 -8.60
C GLU A 179 4.14 -21.26 -9.84
N ILE A 180 4.27 -22.58 -9.68
CA ILE A 180 4.50 -23.52 -10.78
C ILE A 180 3.40 -23.49 -11.85
N ASP A 181 2.17 -23.21 -11.43
CA ASP A 181 0.98 -23.10 -12.29
C ASP A 181 0.54 -21.63 -12.44
N ASP A 182 1.51 -20.69 -12.41
CA ASP A 182 1.30 -19.24 -12.54
C ASP A 182 0.26 -18.69 -11.55
N TYR A 183 0.35 -19.14 -10.29
CA TYR A 183 -0.49 -18.69 -9.19
C TYR A 183 -1.99 -18.95 -9.41
N ALA A 184 -2.33 -19.91 -10.27
CA ALA A 184 -3.71 -20.23 -10.61
C ALA A 184 -4.51 -20.69 -9.39
N ASN A 185 -5.80 -20.31 -9.37
CA ASN A 185 -6.75 -20.71 -8.34
C ASN A 185 -6.89 -22.23 -8.32
N ILE A 186 -6.87 -22.80 -7.12
CA ILE A 186 -6.93 -24.25 -6.93
C ILE A 186 -8.37 -24.71 -6.70
N CYS A 187 -9.19 -23.87 -6.05
CA CYS A 187 -10.48 -24.28 -5.54
C CYS A 187 -11.59 -23.26 -5.78
N TYR A 188 -11.30 -21.95 -5.75
CA TYR A 188 -12.29 -20.91 -5.92
C TYR A 188 -12.96 -20.91 -7.30
N GLU A 189 -14.29 -20.80 -7.31
CA GLU A 189 -15.11 -20.54 -8.50
C GLU A 189 -16.07 -19.38 -8.22
N SER A 190 -16.17 -18.43 -9.15
CA SER A 190 -17.14 -17.32 -9.05
C SER A 190 -18.57 -17.83 -9.25
N VAL A 191 -19.47 -17.45 -8.35
CA VAL A 191 -20.91 -17.79 -8.45
C VAL A 191 -21.65 -16.87 -9.43
N ASN A 192 -21.18 -15.63 -9.60
CA ASN A 192 -21.85 -14.64 -10.43
C ASN A 192 -21.34 -14.66 -11.88
N PRO A 193 -22.23 -14.44 -12.87
CA PRO A 193 -21.81 -14.18 -14.25
C PRO A 193 -21.06 -12.86 -14.33
N ASN A 194 -20.16 -12.70 -15.31
CA ASN A 194 -19.40 -11.45 -15.46
C ASN A 194 -20.31 -10.25 -15.69
N ILE A 195 -20.00 -9.12 -15.04
CA ILE A 195 -20.59 -7.83 -15.37
C ILE A 195 -19.94 -7.29 -16.65
N LEU A 196 -20.75 -6.70 -17.51
CA LEU A 196 -20.33 -6.01 -18.72
C LEU A 196 -20.61 -4.52 -18.51
N PRO A 197 -19.64 -3.70 -18.09
CA PRO A 197 -19.87 -2.31 -17.72
C PRO A 197 -20.52 -1.45 -18.80
N GLU A 198 -20.26 -1.76 -20.08
CA GLU A 198 -20.86 -1.13 -21.27
C GLU A 198 -22.37 -1.46 -21.45
N ILE A 199 -22.87 -2.50 -20.77
CA ILE A 199 -24.27 -2.90 -20.80
C ILE A 199 -24.96 -2.42 -19.51
N PRO A 200 -26.18 -1.86 -19.59
CA PRO A 200 -26.92 -1.46 -18.40
C PRO A 200 -27.19 -2.66 -17.49
N GLY A 201 -26.97 -2.47 -16.19
CA GLY A 201 -27.26 -3.45 -15.17
C GLY A 201 -26.08 -4.36 -14.80
N THR A 202 -26.38 -5.49 -14.17
CA THR A 202 -25.37 -6.44 -13.66
C THR A 202 -25.25 -7.70 -14.51
N ASN A 203 -25.93 -7.77 -15.65
CA ASN A 203 -25.95 -8.97 -16.49
C ASN A 203 -26.49 -10.23 -15.76
N GLY A 204 -27.49 -10.06 -14.88
CA GLY A 204 -28.19 -11.16 -14.21
C GLY A 204 -27.42 -11.76 -13.03
N ILE A 205 -27.03 -10.91 -12.07
CA ILE A 205 -26.33 -11.34 -10.85
C ILE A 205 -27.17 -12.36 -10.07
N ILE A 206 -26.52 -13.37 -9.49
CA ILE A 206 -27.18 -14.48 -8.79
C ILE A 206 -27.16 -14.23 -7.28
N ASP A 207 -25.98 -13.89 -6.73
CA ASP A 207 -25.81 -13.52 -5.34
C ASP A 207 -25.31 -12.07 -5.24
N PRO A 208 -26.14 -11.12 -4.76
CA PRO A 208 -25.77 -9.70 -4.66
C PRO A 208 -24.82 -9.38 -3.50
N ASN A 209 -24.39 -10.40 -2.74
CA ASN A 209 -23.36 -10.26 -1.72
C ASN A 209 -22.02 -10.86 -2.14
N ALA A 210 -21.99 -11.62 -3.24
CA ALA A 210 -20.79 -12.24 -3.77
C ALA A 210 -20.11 -11.38 -4.85
N TRP A 211 -18.81 -11.57 -5.06
CA TRP A 211 -18.03 -10.87 -6.06
C TRP A 211 -18.53 -11.20 -7.47
N GLN A 212 -18.26 -10.28 -8.38
CA GLN A 212 -18.62 -10.40 -9.78
C GLN A 212 -17.45 -9.91 -10.63
N ALA A 213 -16.91 -10.80 -11.46
CA ALA A 213 -15.82 -10.45 -12.36
C ALA A 213 -16.28 -9.45 -13.44
N VAL A 214 -15.39 -8.56 -13.85
CA VAL A 214 -15.65 -7.58 -14.90
C VAL A 214 -15.13 -8.09 -16.24
N GLU A 215 -15.99 -8.14 -17.25
CA GLU A 215 -15.63 -8.42 -18.63
C GLU A 215 -15.69 -7.13 -19.45
N LEU A 216 -14.60 -6.82 -20.16
CA LEU A 216 -14.48 -5.63 -21.00
C LEU A 216 -14.17 -6.05 -22.44
N SER A 217 -14.67 -5.27 -23.40
CA SER A 217 -14.33 -5.46 -24.82
C SER A 217 -12.84 -5.21 -25.10
N PHE A 218 -12.22 -4.37 -24.27
CA PHE A 218 -10.80 -4.06 -24.22
C PHE A 218 -10.41 -3.82 -22.76
N ALA A 219 -9.47 -4.62 -22.24
CA ALA A 219 -9.06 -4.58 -20.84
C ALA A 219 -7.55 -4.33 -20.73
N ILE A 220 -7.19 -3.43 -19.81
CA ILE A 220 -5.84 -3.15 -19.36
C ILE A 220 -5.85 -3.31 -17.84
N ASP A 221 -4.84 -3.89 -17.22
CA ASP A 221 -4.80 -3.99 -15.76
C ASP A 221 -4.30 -2.70 -15.08
N GLN A 222 -4.10 -2.73 -13.76
CA GLN A 222 -3.64 -1.57 -13.00
C GLN A 222 -2.24 -1.10 -13.44
N SER A 223 -1.40 -2.03 -13.91
CA SER A 223 -0.03 -1.82 -14.37
C SER A 223 0.05 -1.49 -15.86
N GLY A 224 -1.06 -1.18 -16.53
CA GLY A 224 -1.01 -0.73 -17.92
C GLY A 224 -0.90 -1.85 -18.96
N GLU A 225 -0.98 -3.13 -18.54
CA GLU A 225 -0.81 -4.28 -19.44
C GLU A 225 -2.10 -4.78 -20.08
N LEU A 226 -2.04 -5.16 -21.35
CA LEU A 226 -3.19 -5.66 -22.10
C LEU A 226 -3.63 -7.04 -21.61
N LEU A 227 -4.91 -7.15 -21.22
CA LEU A 227 -5.52 -8.43 -20.86
C LEU A 227 -6.16 -9.09 -22.09
N THR A 228 -5.81 -10.35 -22.33
CA THR A 228 -6.32 -11.13 -23.49
C THR A 228 -7.63 -11.87 -23.20
N SER A 229 -8.03 -11.92 -21.93
CA SER A 229 -9.28 -12.51 -21.45
C SER A 229 -9.66 -11.91 -20.11
N THR A 230 -10.91 -12.11 -19.67
CA THR A 230 -11.34 -11.73 -18.31
C THR A 230 -10.48 -12.46 -17.29
N PRO A 231 -9.71 -11.73 -16.46
CA PRO A 231 -8.84 -12.37 -15.47
C PRO A 231 -9.68 -13.11 -14.42
N PRO A 232 -9.24 -14.30 -13.98
CA PRO A 232 -9.84 -14.96 -12.82
C PRO A 232 -9.62 -14.12 -11.56
N PHE A 233 -10.27 -14.51 -10.46
CA PHE A 233 -9.99 -13.92 -9.15
C PHE A 233 -8.49 -14.09 -8.85
N LEU A 234 -7.76 -13.00 -8.57
CA LEU A 234 -6.34 -13.08 -8.23
C LEU A 234 -6.15 -13.49 -6.76
N GLY A 235 -5.63 -14.70 -6.53
CA GLY A 235 -5.19 -15.20 -5.22
C GLY A 235 -6.28 -15.39 -4.15
N PRO A 236 -7.46 -15.97 -4.43
CA PRO A 236 -8.48 -16.18 -3.41
C PRO A 236 -8.00 -17.12 -2.29
N GLU A 237 -7.06 -18.03 -2.57
CA GLU A 237 -6.47 -18.92 -1.57
C GLU A 237 -5.12 -18.42 -1.01
N TRP A 238 -4.76 -17.13 -1.18
CA TRP A 238 -3.46 -16.59 -0.77
C TRP A 238 -3.19 -16.69 0.75
N GLY A 239 -4.22 -16.98 1.54
CA GLY A 239 -4.09 -17.37 2.96
C GLY A 239 -3.23 -18.62 3.20
N ASN A 240 -2.96 -19.42 2.16
CA ASN A 240 -2.12 -20.61 2.24
C ASN A 240 -0.63 -20.33 2.01
N VAL A 241 -0.27 -19.11 1.63
CA VAL A 241 1.14 -18.73 1.44
C VAL A 241 1.80 -18.57 2.80
N ASN A 242 3.02 -19.06 2.94
CA ASN A 242 3.83 -18.91 4.15
C ASN A 242 4.08 -17.43 4.46
N GLY A 243 3.80 -17.00 5.70
CA GLY A 243 4.01 -15.62 6.13
C GLY A 243 5.43 -15.31 6.57
N PHE A 244 5.70 -14.03 6.83
CA PHE A 244 6.94 -13.56 7.44
C PHE A 244 6.82 -13.58 8.97
N ALA A 245 5.92 -12.77 9.53
CA ALA A 245 5.67 -12.64 10.96
C ALA A 245 4.34 -13.25 11.42
N LEU A 246 3.55 -13.83 10.51
CA LEU A 246 2.26 -14.46 10.82
C LEU A 246 2.41 -15.70 11.69
N ARG A 247 1.47 -15.87 12.63
CA ARG A 247 1.39 -17.02 13.54
C ARG A 247 0.03 -17.71 13.44
N ASP A 248 0.02 -19.01 13.74
CA ASP A 248 -1.22 -19.82 13.80
C ASP A 248 -2.26 -19.24 14.77
N SER A 249 -1.83 -18.52 15.82
CA SER A 249 -2.72 -17.85 16.77
C SER A 249 -3.55 -16.72 16.14
N ASN A 250 -3.10 -16.17 15.02
CA ASN A 250 -3.81 -15.16 14.24
C ASN A 250 -4.65 -15.76 13.10
N MET A 251 -4.57 -17.07 12.88
CA MET A 251 -5.22 -17.77 11.78
C MET A 251 -6.54 -18.42 12.22
N THR A 252 -7.56 -18.29 11.40
CA THR A 252 -8.82 -19.06 11.50
C THR A 252 -9.03 -19.85 10.21
N ALA A 253 -9.03 -21.18 10.30
CA ALA A 253 -9.36 -22.05 9.17
C ALA A 253 -10.88 -22.23 9.05
N LEU A 254 -11.46 -21.79 7.94
CA LEU A 254 -12.90 -21.93 7.65
C LEU A 254 -13.11 -22.69 6.34
N GLU A 255 -14.17 -23.48 6.29
CA GLU A 255 -14.57 -24.22 5.09
C GLU A 255 -15.68 -23.49 4.35
N LYS A 256 -15.57 -23.43 3.02
CA LYS A 256 -16.59 -22.88 2.11
C LYS A 256 -16.50 -23.64 0.78
N ASP A 257 -17.61 -24.20 0.34
CA ASP A 257 -17.77 -24.91 -0.94
C ASP A 257 -16.74 -26.04 -1.17
N GLY A 258 -16.33 -26.72 -0.10
CA GLY A 258 -15.32 -27.80 -0.15
C GLY A 258 -13.87 -27.31 -0.14
N CYS A 259 -13.64 -26.00 -0.08
CA CYS A 259 -12.34 -25.36 0.03
C CYS A 259 -12.08 -24.96 1.49
N ILE A 260 -10.84 -25.14 1.97
CA ILE A 260 -10.40 -24.62 3.27
C ILE A 260 -9.66 -23.30 3.03
N TYR A 261 -10.13 -22.25 3.68
CA TYR A 261 -9.50 -20.93 3.67
C TYR A 261 -8.85 -20.66 5.03
N ASN A 262 -7.55 -20.37 5.02
CA ASN A 262 -6.79 -19.95 6.19
C ASN A 262 -6.82 -18.43 6.30
N ILE A 263 -7.69 -17.91 7.16
CA ILE A 263 -7.96 -16.47 7.28
C ILE A 263 -7.13 -15.88 8.42
N TYR A 264 -6.15 -15.05 8.07
CA TYR A 264 -5.33 -14.35 9.05
C TYR A 264 -5.97 -13.03 9.47
N HIS A 265 -5.90 -12.72 10.76
CA HIS A 265 -6.49 -11.51 11.35
C HIS A 265 -7.98 -11.35 11.01
N ASN A 266 -8.71 -12.47 11.02
CA ASN A 266 -10.09 -12.55 10.54
C ASN A 266 -10.98 -11.42 11.13
N PRO A 267 -11.47 -10.48 10.30
CA PRO A 267 -12.27 -9.34 10.75
C PRO A 267 -13.73 -9.70 11.05
N GLY A 268 -14.18 -10.92 10.72
CA GLY A 268 -15.59 -11.29 10.73
C GLY A 268 -16.29 -10.88 9.43
N PRO A 269 -17.55 -11.33 9.25
CA PRO A 269 -18.30 -11.08 8.01
C PRO A 269 -18.56 -9.59 7.77
N PRO A 270 -18.54 -9.13 6.51
CA PRO A 270 -18.99 -7.80 6.15
C PRO A 270 -20.51 -7.67 6.28
N VAL A 271 -21.03 -6.49 5.99
CA VAL A 271 -22.48 -6.26 5.95
C VAL A 271 -23.07 -6.79 4.65
N TYR A 272 -24.29 -7.32 4.70
CA TYR A 272 -24.96 -7.87 3.52
C TYR A 272 -26.24 -7.12 3.21
N ILE A 273 -26.65 -7.13 1.94
CA ILE A 273 -27.95 -6.58 1.56
C ILE A 273 -29.07 -7.51 2.01
N ASP A 274 -30.08 -6.95 2.68
CA ASP A 274 -31.35 -7.63 2.91
C ASP A 274 -32.29 -7.36 1.73
N THR A 275 -32.56 -8.40 0.94
CA THR A 275 -33.44 -8.28 -0.24
C THR A 275 -34.92 -8.41 0.09
N THR A 276 -35.25 -8.69 1.35
CA THR A 276 -36.62 -8.98 1.82
C THR A 276 -37.22 -7.84 2.64
N ASN A 277 -36.42 -7.18 3.48
CA ASN A 277 -36.86 -6.09 4.33
C ASN A 277 -36.42 -4.72 3.77
N PRO A 278 -37.35 -3.78 3.58
CA PRO A 278 -37.00 -2.44 3.10
C PRO A 278 -36.21 -1.67 4.15
N SER A 279 -35.25 -0.88 3.68
CA SER A 279 -34.33 -0.09 4.48
C SER A 279 -33.79 1.07 3.64
N GLY A 280 -33.60 2.24 4.26
CA GLY A 280 -32.95 3.39 3.64
C GLY A 280 -31.44 3.38 3.89
N PHE A 281 -30.81 4.53 3.64
CA PHE A 281 -29.39 4.72 3.93
C PHE A 281 -29.09 4.75 5.43
N GLU A 282 -30.03 5.16 6.28
CA GLU A 282 -29.79 5.24 7.74
C GLU A 282 -29.96 3.88 8.44
N GLU A 283 -30.81 3.00 7.91
CA GLU A 283 -31.11 1.71 8.53
C GLU A 283 -30.27 0.55 7.97
N SER A 284 -29.68 0.71 6.77
CA SER A 284 -28.87 -0.32 6.13
C SER A 284 -27.43 0.18 5.92
N PRO A 285 -26.47 -0.30 6.70
CA PRO A 285 -25.07 0.05 6.51
C PRO A 285 -24.48 -0.43 5.17
N TYR A 286 -25.04 -1.49 4.59
CA TYR A 286 -24.73 -1.88 3.20
C TYR A 286 -25.10 -0.74 2.25
N LYS A 287 -26.37 -0.31 2.28
CA LYS A 287 -26.86 0.76 1.40
C LYS A 287 -26.14 2.07 1.68
N TRP A 288 -25.87 2.38 2.94
CA TRP A 288 -25.06 3.54 3.34
C TRP A 288 -23.67 3.47 2.71
N GLY A 289 -22.91 2.41 2.95
CA GLY A 289 -21.52 2.30 2.47
C GLY A 289 -21.41 2.42 0.95
N PHE A 290 -22.26 1.71 0.20
CA PHE A 290 -22.27 1.83 -1.26
C PHE A 290 -22.87 3.14 -1.76
N GLY A 291 -23.84 3.71 -1.04
CA GLY A 291 -24.40 5.04 -1.34
C GLY A 291 -23.38 6.16 -1.14
N MET A 292 -22.49 6.05 -0.15
CA MET A 292 -21.40 6.99 0.08
C MET A 292 -20.44 7.04 -1.11
N VAL A 293 -20.12 5.88 -1.69
CA VAL A 293 -19.27 5.81 -2.89
C VAL A 293 -19.89 6.60 -4.05
N VAL A 294 -21.20 6.48 -4.26
CA VAL A 294 -21.91 7.28 -5.27
C VAL A 294 -21.94 8.76 -4.88
N ASN A 295 -22.14 9.07 -3.60
CA ASN A 295 -22.17 10.46 -3.11
C ASN A 295 -20.83 11.17 -3.31
N TRP A 296 -19.72 10.52 -2.98
CA TRP A 296 -18.39 11.10 -3.14
C TRP A 296 -17.98 11.25 -4.60
N SER A 297 -18.57 10.45 -5.50
CA SER A 297 -18.42 10.65 -6.95
C SER A 297 -18.97 12.01 -7.42
N GLN A 298 -19.89 12.63 -6.66
CA GLN A 298 -20.36 14.00 -6.95
C GLN A 298 -19.30 15.07 -6.74
N HIS A 299 -18.27 14.76 -5.96
CA HIS A 299 -17.23 15.71 -5.59
C HIS A 299 -16.17 15.88 -6.69
N LEU A 300 -16.21 15.06 -7.73
CA LEU A 300 -15.15 14.97 -8.76
C LEU A 300 -15.20 16.07 -9.83
N ASP A 301 -16.18 16.98 -9.77
CA ASP A 301 -16.23 18.17 -10.62
C ASP A 301 -15.30 19.26 -10.03
N PRO A 302 -14.20 19.63 -10.69
CA PRO A 302 -13.29 20.67 -10.21
C PRO A 302 -13.95 22.06 -10.17
N TYR A 303 -15.12 22.23 -10.81
CA TYR A 303 -15.87 23.47 -10.87
C TYR A 303 -17.09 23.48 -9.95
N ASP A 304 -17.21 22.53 -9.01
CA ASP A 304 -18.31 22.48 -8.01
C ASP A 304 -18.31 23.69 -7.05
N GLY A 305 -17.23 24.47 -7.03
CA GLY A 305 -17.05 25.70 -6.26
C GLY A 305 -16.54 25.47 -4.84
N VAL A 306 -16.19 24.24 -4.46
CA VAL A 306 -15.64 23.89 -3.16
C VAL A 306 -14.10 23.87 -3.23
N MET A 307 -13.49 24.69 -2.38
CA MET A 307 -12.03 24.78 -2.24
C MET A 307 -11.61 24.21 -0.89
N TRP A 308 -10.56 23.41 -0.87
CA TRP A 308 -10.00 22.76 0.32
C TRP A 308 -8.56 23.19 0.55
N ASP A 309 -8.23 23.49 1.79
CA ASP A 309 -6.84 23.53 2.25
C ASP A 309 -6.34 22.09 2.46
N ILE A 310 -5.68 21.53 1.46
CA ILE A 310 -5.14 20.17 1.53
C ILE A 310 -3.77 20.11 2.23
N GLY A 311 -3.33 21.21 2.83
CA GLY A 311 -2.05 21.27 3.53
C GLY A 311 -2.09 20.52 4.87
N PRO A 312 -0.93 20.24 5.47
CA PRO A 312 -0.87 19.53 6.76
C PRO A 312 -1.55 20.25 7.91
N SER A 313 -1.71 21.58 7.85
CA SER A 313 -2.48 22.38 8.81
C SER A 313 -3.97 22.07 8.84
N SER A 314 -4.47 21.31 7.87
CA SER A 314 -5.89 21.01 7.70
C SER A 314 -6.18 19.51 7.63
N LEU A 315 -5.36 18.73 6.91
CA LEU A 315 -5.57 17.30 6.68
C LEU A 315 -4.81 16.39 7.65
N ARG A 316 -5.08 16.49 8.95
CA ARG A 316 -4.51 15.54 9.93
C ARG A 316 -5.30 14.25 9.99
N TYR A 317 -4.58 13.15 10.21
CA TYR A 317 -5.13 11.91 10.73
C TYR A 317 -4.42 11.50 12.02
N ASP A 318 -5.18 11.30 13.10
CA ASP A 318 -4.65 10.92 14.42
C ASP A 318 -4.44 9.41 14.59
N GLY A 319 -4.64 8.64 13.52
CA GLY A 319 -4.51 7.19 13.53
C GLY A 319 -5.72 6.44 14.12
N ASN A 320 -6.82 7.13 14.48
CA ASN A 320 -8.04 6.51 15.00
C ASN A 320 -8.75 5.66 13.93
N ILE A 321 -9.24 4.47 14.30
CA ILE A 321 -9.97 3.59 13.38
C ILE A 321 -11.34 3.32 13.98
N PRO A 322 -12.44 3.67 13.29
CA PRO A 322 -13.78 3.56 13.86
C PRO A 322 -14.23 2.09 14.00
N GLU A 323 -15.09 1.83 14.97
CA GLU A 323 -15.98 0.67 14.91
C GLU A 323 -17.08 0.94 13.89
N PHE A 324 -17.72 -0.13 13.44
CA PHE A 324 -18.69 -0.08 12.38
C PHE A 324 -19.87 0.85 12.67
N GLU A 325 -20.35 0.85 13.92
CA GLU A 325 -21.44 1.68 14.39
C GLU A 325 -21.10 3.18 14.35
N ASP A 326 -19.80 3.52 14.40
CA ASP A 326 -19.28 4.90 14.46
C ASP A 326 -18.80 5.40 13.08
N PHE A 327 -19.08 4.68 12.00
CA PHE A 327 -18.71 5.10 10.65
C PHE A 327 -19.27 6.48 10.27
N PRO A 328 -20.53 6.86 10.58
CA PRO A 328 -21.05 8.19 10.29
C PRO A 328 -20.32 9.33 11.02
N GLU A 329 -19.71 9.06 12.17
CA GLU A 329 -18.92 9.99 12.96
C GLU A 329 -17.48 10.11 12.44
N PHE A 330 -17.04 9.17 11.61
CA PHE A 330 -15.69 9.13 11.06
C PHE A 330 -15.63 9.61 9.60
N TYR A 331 -16.47 9.05 8.72
CA TYR A 331 -16.54 9.40 7.30
C TYR A 331 -17.61 10.45 7.04
N ASP A 332 -17.23 11.60 6.49
CA ASP A 332 -18.20 12.65 6.20
C ASP A 332 -18.98 12.32 4.92
N TRP A 333 -20.26 11.97 5.08
CA TRP A 333 -21.14 11.64 3.97
C TRP A 333 -21.24 12.77 2.95
N GLU A 334 -21.62 13.98 3.38
CA GLU A 334 -22.03 15.08 2.50
C GLU A 334 -20.84 15.85 1.92
N ARG A 335 -19.78 16.02 2.72
CA ARG A 335 -18.67 16.90 2.38
C ARG A 335 -17.47 16.12 1.87
N GLY A 336 -17.35 14.83 2.23
CA GLY A 336 -16.24 13.97 1.85
C GLY A 336 -15.05 14.08 2.80
N GLY A 337 -14.20 13.06 2.79
CA GLY A 337 -13.10 12.95 3.74
C GLY A 337 -13.56 12.56 5.16
N LEU A 338 -12.77 12.95 6.16
CA LEU A 338 -13.08 12.68 7.56
C LEU A 338 -13.94 13.79 8.16
N VAL A 339 -14.85 13.43 9.08
CA VAL A 339 -15.65 14.41 9.84
C VAL A 339 -14.74 15.36 10.64
N ALA A 340 -13.61 14.85 11.14
CA ALA A 340 -12.62 15.61 11.91
C ALA A 340 -11.90 16.72 11.11
N TRP A 341 -12.00 16.71 9.77
CA TRP A 341 -11.42 17.78 8.94
C TRP A 341 -12.26 19.07 8.94
N TYR A 342 -13.45 19.02 9.53
CA TYR A 342 -14.38 20.14 9.54
C TYR A 342 -14.57 20.70 10.95
N ASN A 343 -14.60 22.02 11.03
CA ASN A 343 -14.94 22.74 12.25
C ASN A 343 -16.43 22.59 12.59
N GLU A 344 -16.79 22.86 13.85
CA GLU A 344 -18.18 22.84 14.32
C GLU A 344 -19.10 23.79 13.53
N ASP A 345 -18.56 24.87 12.97
CA ASP A 345 -19.29 25.82 12.13
C ASP A 345 -19.47 25.37 10.68
N GLY A 346 -18.91 24.20 10.34
CA GLY A 346 -18.99 23.57 9.03
C GLY A 346 -17.86 23.95 8.07
N SER A 347 -16.98 24.88 8.44
CA SER A 347 -15.82 25.25 7.62
C SER A 347 -14.78 24.12 7.55
N PHE A 348 -14.05 24.03 6.44
CA PHE A 348 -13.02 23.02 6.21
C PHE A 348 -11.64 23.52 6.67
N GLY A 349 -10.86 22.63 7.28
CA GLY A 349 -9.46 22.87 7.63
C GLY A 349 -9.23 23.53 9.00
N GLY A 350 -7.96 23.70 9.37
CA GLY A 350 -7.53 24.27 10.65
C GLY A 350 -7.57 23.33 11.85
N ASN A 351 -7.73 22.01 11.61
CA ASN A 351 -7.70 20.96 12.63
C ASN A 351 -6.49 20.02 12.48
N GLY A 352 -5.51 20.45 11.68
CA GLY A 352 -4.35 19.66 11.29
C GLY A 352 -3.14 19.76 12.23
N HIS A 353 -1.96 19.74 11.62
CA HIS A 353 -0.68 20.05 12.25
C HIS A 353 -0.39 21.54 12.10
N ASP A 354 -0.45 22.31 13.19
CA ASP A 354 -0.27 23.77 13.13
C ASP A 354 1.17 24.17 12.76
N ILE A 355 2.17 23.45 13.27
CA ILE A 355 3.60 23.78 13.19
C ILE A 355 4.39 22.55 12.74
N ASN A 356 5.31 22.75 11.80
CA ASN A 356 6.30 21.74 11.46
C ASN A 356 7.30 21.61 12.62
N PRO A 357 7.41 20.42 13.26
CA PRO A 357 8.24 20.26 14.46
C PRO A 357 9.76 20.37 14.19
N PHE A 358 10.20 20.18 12.94
CA PHE A 358 11.62 20.26 12.57
C PHE A 358 12.06 21.70 12.27
N THR A 359 11.15 22.54 11.77
CA THR A 359 11.47 23.92 11.38
C THR A 359 10.96 24.95 12.40
N GLY A 360 9.97 24.59 13.21
CA GLY A 360 9.27 25.51 14.12
C GLY A 360 8.39 26.55 13.41
N VAL A 361 8.15 26.37 12.11
CA VAL A 361 7.35 27.28 11.27
C VAL A 361 5.95 26.67 11.03
N PRO A 362 4.88 27.49 11.02
CA PRO A 362 3.55 27.01 10.63
C PRO A 362 3.52 26.43 9.21
N TYR A 363 2.71 25.40 8.98
CA TYR A 363 2.46 24.94 7.62
C TYR A 363 1.64 25.98 6.84
N GLU A 364 2.07 26.29 5.63
CA GLU A 364 1.36 27.22 4.75
C GLU A 364 0.10 26.56 4.17
N PRO A 365 -1.01 27.31 3.99
CA PRO A 365 -2.21 26.78 3.35
C PRO A 365 -1.96 26.34 1.90
N ASN A 366 -2.53 25.20 1.52
CA ASN A 366 -2.48 24.62 0.18
C ASN A 366 -3.91 24.50 -0.38
N ILE A 367 -4.43 25.60 -0.93
CA ILE A 367 -5.84 25.70 -1.34
C ILE A 367 -6.05 25.17 -2.76
N VAL A 368 -6.83 24.09 -2.91
CA VAL A 368 -7.13 23.45 -4.20
C VAL A 368 -8.63 23.16 -4.37
N PRO A 369 -9.14 23.04 -5.61
CA PRO A 369 -10.50 22.55 -5.83
C PRO A 369 -10.66 21.13 -5.29
N ARG A 370 -11.76 20.85 -4.57
CA ARG A 370 -12.04 19.51 -4.03
C ARG A 370 -12.08 18.44 -5.12
N GLY A 371 -12.65 18.77 -6.29
CA GLY A 371 -12.71 17.83 -7.42
C GLY A 371 -11.34 17.52 -8.03
N ASP A 372 -10.41 18.46 -8.03
CA ASP A 372 -9.02 18.16 -8.41
C ASP A 372 -8.37 17.23 -7.39
N TYR A 373 -8.48 17.55 -6.09
CA TYR A 373 -7.90 16.70 -5.05
C TYR A 373 -8.45 15.26 -5.08
N GLY A 374 -9.77 15.10 -5.13
CA GLY A 374 -10.41 13.77 -5.16
C GLY A 374 -9.99 12.91 -6.37
N ARG A 375 -9.88 13.51 -7.56
CA ARG A 375 -9.40 12.81 -8.78
C ARG A 375 -7.91 12.49 -8.70
N VAL A 376 -7.10 13.44 -8.24
CA VAL A 376 -5.65 13.28 -8.13
C VAL A 376 -5.30 12.18 -7.14
N ILE A 377 -5.87 12.17 -5.94
CA ILE A 377 -5.55 11.10 -4.98
C ILE A 377 -6.13 9.75 -5.44
N ALA A 378 -7.25 9.74 -6.18
CA ALA A 378 -7.80 8.53 -6.76
C ALA A 378 -6.83 7.91 -7.77
N GLU A 379 -6.13 8.71 -8.60
CA GLU A 379 -5.13 8.21 -9.55
C GLU A 379 -3.76 7.95 -8.91
N PHE A 380 -3.27 8.86 -8.06
CA PHE A 380 -1.97 8.74 -7.38
C PHE A 380 -1.87 7.44 -6.57
N TRP A 381 -2.88 7.17 -5.74
CA TRP A 381 -2.95 5.94 -4.94
C TRP A 381 -3.64 4.78 -5.66
N ALA A 382 -4.11 4.97 -6.89
CA ALA A 382 -4.44 3.83 -7.75
C ALA A 382 -3.20 3.26 -8.42
N ASP A 383 -2.03 3.88 -8.26
CA ASP A 383 -0.77 3.45 -8.84
C ASP A 383 -1.01 3.13 -10.32
N GLY A 384 -1.25 4.14 -11.16
CA GLY A 384 -1.74 4.03 -12.55
C GLY A 384 -0.89 3.12 -13.48
N PRO A 385 -0.99 3.20 -14.82
CA PRO A 385 -0.40 2.21 -15.73
C PRO A 385 1.14 2.05 -15.68
N ASP A 386 1.86 2.82 -14.87
CA ASP A 386 3.26 2.63 -14.53
C ASP A 386 3.41 2.15 -13.06
N SER A 387 2.51 1.26 -12.64
CA SER A 387 2.27 0.85 -11.24
C SER A 387 3.36 -0.06 -10.69
N GLU A 388 4.01 0.32 -9.59
CA GLU A 388 4.68 -0.64 -8.71
C GLU A 388 3.70 -1.39 -7.78
N THR A 389 2.38 -1.22 -7.97
CA THR A 389 1.28 -1.68 -7.12
C THR A 389 1.36 -1.16 -5.67
N PRO A 390 0.29 -1.28 -4.86
CA PRO A 390 0.29 -0.72 -3.51
C PRO A 390 1.47 -1.14 -2.62
N PRO A 391 1.92 -2.40 -2.59
CA PRO A 391 3.09 -2.76 -1.80
C PRO A 391 4.38 -2.09 -2.29
N GLY A 392 4.56 -1.93 -3.61
CA GLY A 392 5.74 -1.28 -4.16
C GLY A 392 5.76 0.22 -3.93
N HIS A 393 4.60 0.90 -3.97
CA HIS A 393 4.50 2.35 -3.74
C HIS A 393 5.15 2.73 -2.40
N TRP A 394 4.92 1.93 -1.35
CA TRP A 394 5.54 2.19 -0.04
C TRP A 394 7.06 1.96 -0.02
N PHE A 395 7.62 1.12 -0.90
CA PHE A 395 9.06 1.05 -1.11
C PHE A 395 9.59 2.29 -1.83
N THR A 396 8.88 2.81 -2.83
CA THR A 396 9.21 4.10 -3.47
C THR A 396 9.28 5.22 -2.43
N LEU A 397 8.29 5.32 -1.54
CA LEU A 397 8.30 6.34 -0.47
C LEU A 397 9.42 6.12 0.57
N LEU A 398 9.75 4.87 0.91
CA LEU A 398 10.91 4.55 1.74
C LEU A 398 12.20 5.07 1.08
N ASN A 399 12.39 4.79 -0.21
CA ASN A 399 13.59 5.18 -0.95
C ASN A 399 13.71 6.70 -1.07
N GLU A 400 12.65 7.36 -1.55
CA GLU A 400 12.68 8.77 -1.91
C GLU A 400 12.69 9.72 -0.71
N PHE A 401 11.93 9.41 0.34
CA PHE A 401 11.75 10.34 1.47
C PHE A 401 12.53 9.94 2.70
N ILE A 402 12.66 8.65 3.02
CA ILE A 402 13.32 8.19 4.25
C ILE A 402 14.81 7.94 4.00
N LEU A 403 15.18 7.03 3.09
CA LEU A 403 16.58 6.67 2.87
C LEU A 403 17.40 7.85 2.35
N VAL A 404 16.84 8.62 1.41
CA VAL A 404 17.46 9.86 0.93
C VAL A 404 17.42 10.96 1.98
N GLY A 405 16.28 11.17 2.63
CA GLY A 405 16.12 12.25 3.62
C GLY A 405 17.04 12.11 4.84
N ASN A 406 17.37 10.87 5.22
CA ASN A 406 18.22 10.55 6.36
C ASN A 406 19.65 10.12 5.96
N TYR A 407 20.06 10.29 4.70
CA TYR A 407 21.37 9.86 4.21
C TYR A 407 22.52 10.26 5.15
N GLY A 408 23.35 9.28 5.55
CA GLY A 408 24.48 9.45 6.47
C GLY A 408 24.09 9.72 7.94
N ASN A 409 22.80 9.70 8.27
CA ASN A 409 22.25 9.94 9.62
C ASN A 409 21.23 8.87 10.04
N ASN A 410 21.27 7.71 9.37
CA ASN A 410 20.32 6.62 9.59
C ASN A 410 20.43 6.03 11.00
N ARG A 411 19.28 5.76 11.60
CA ARG A 411 19.14 5.22 12.96
C ARG A 411 17.95 4.27 13.01
N TRP A 412 18.14 3.08 13.55
CA TRP A 412 17.03 2.18 13.81
C TRP A 412 16.17 2.73 14.94
N ARG A 413 14.85 2.79 14.74
CA ARG A 413 13.89 3.49 15.62
C ARG A 413 14.21 4.96 15.86
N GLY A 414 14.97 5.61 14.99
CA GLY A 414 15.45 6.99 15.23
C GLY A 414 16.45 7.11 16.37
N GLN A 415 16.97 5.99 16.87
CA GLN A 415 17.74 5.88 18.10
C GLN A 415 19.10 5.20 17.91
N GLY A 416 19.97 5.33 18.91
CA GLY A 416 21.27 4.66 18.91
C GLY A 416 22.29 5.25 17.92
N PRO A 417 23.41 4.53 17.69
CA PRO A 417 24.49 4.97 16.81
C PRO A 417 24.03 5.14 15.36
N ILE A 418 24.82 5.89 14.57
CA ILE A 418 24.55 6.01 13.13
C ILE A 418 24.83 4.65 12.51
N ILE A 419 23.87 4.15 11.74
CA ILE A 419 23.99 2.92 10.98
C ILE A 419 24.46 3.27 9.56
N ASP A 420 25.35 2.45 9.00
CA ASP A 420 25.77 2.61 7.60
C ASP A 420 24.55 2.56 6.67
N ASP A 421 24.54 3.39 5.63
CA ASP A 421 23.37 3.53 4.76
C ASP A 421 22.97 2.22 4.09
N LEU A 422 23.93 1.35 3.77
CA LEU A 422 23.64 0.05 3.16
C LEU A 422 22.99 -0.90 4.17
N GLU A 423 23.54 -0.97 5.38
CA GLU A 423 22.99 -1.76 6.48
C GLU A 423 21.56 -1.30 6.81
N PHE A 424 21.33 0.01 6.95
CA PHE A 424 20.01 0.54 7.23
C PHE A 424 19.01 0.21 6.11
N ALA A 425 19.42 0.32 4.84
CA ALA A 425 18.58 0.00 3.69
C ALA A 425 18.14 -1.48 3.71
N VAL A 426 19.07 -2.44 3.84
CA VAL A 426 18.71 -3.87 3.81
C VAL A 426 17.85 -4.27 5.02
N LYS A 427 18.11 -3.72 6.21
CA LYS A 427 17.28 -3.96 7.41
C LYS A 427 15.88 -3.38 7.25
N SER A 428 15.77 -2.18 6.68
CA SER A 428 14.47 -1.53 6.40
C SER A 428 13.66 -2.28 5.34
N TYR A 429 14.30 -2.77 4.27
CA TYR A 429 13.64 -3.57 3.24
C TYR A 429 13.15 -4.90 3.78
N LEU A 430 13.90 -5.59 4.64
CA LEU A 430 13.43 -6.83 5.27
C LEU A 430 12.15 -6.57 6.08
N ALA A 431 12.14 -5.53 6.91
CA ALA A 431 10.98 -5.17 7.71
C ALA A 431 9.77 -4.79 6.85
N LEU A 432 9.96 -3.88 5.88
CA LEU A 432 8.87 -3.41 5.02
C LEU A 432 8.35 -4.52 4.10
N GLY A 433 9.24 -5.31 3.48
CA GLY A 433 8.89 -6.46 2.65
C GLY A 433 8.07 -7.49 3.44
N GLY A 434 8.47 -7.76 4.69
CA GLY A 434 7.73 -8.59 5.62
C GLY A 434 6.31 -8.09 5.89
N ALA A 435 6.18 -6.78 6.18
CA ALA A 435 4.88 -6.15 6.41
C ALA A 435 3.98 -6.21 5.18
N MET A 436 4.51 -5.91 3.99
CA MET A 436 3.75 -5.95 2.75
C MET A 436 3.29 -7.39 2.45
N HIS A 437 4.17 -8.39 2.56
CA HIS A 437 3.81 -9.79 2.33
C HIS A 437 2.71 -10.29 3.28
N ASP A 438 2.84 -10.01 4.58
CA ASP A 438 1.85 -10.42 5.58
C ASP A 438 0.51 -9.68 5.41
N CYS A 439 0.54 -8.45 4.91
CA CYS A 439 -0.65 -7.69 4.52
C CYS A 439 -1.36 -8.34 3.35
N ALA A 440 -0.61 -8.78 2.33
CA ALA A 440 -1.18 -9.51 1.20
C ALA A 440 -1.88 -10.79 1.67
N ILE A 441 -1.25 -11.61 2.52
CA ILE A 441 -1.84 -12.84 3.07
C ILE A 441 -3.10 -12.53 3.90
N SER A 442 -3.02 -11.57 4.83
CA SER A 442 -4.14 -11.23 5.72
C SER A 442 -5.35 -10.66 4.97
N ALA A 443 -5.11 -9.75 4.01
CA ALA A 443 -6.18 -9.16 3.21
C ALA A 443 -6.77 -10.16 2.22
N TRP A 444 -5.94 -10.88 1.45
CA TRP A 444 -6.47 -11.80 0.42
C TRP A 444 -7.12 -13.04 0.99
N SER A 445 -6.68 -13.53 2.16
CA SER A 445 -7.39 -14.61 2.83
C SER A 445 -8.83 -14.23 3.23
N SER A 446 -9.05 -12.97 3.64
CA SER A 446 -10.39 -12.43 3.88
C SER A 446 -11.17 -12.25 2.57
N LYS A 447 -10.53 -11.71 1.52
CA LYS A 447 -11.15 -11.51 0.21
C LYS A 447 -11.65 -12.80 -0.41
N GLY A 448 -10.83 -13.86 -0.41
CA GLY A 448 -11.22 -15.14 -0.99
C GLY A 448 -12.34 -15.83 -0.23
N TYR A 449 -12.31 -15.80 1.11
CA TYR A 449 -13.36 -16.43 1.91
C TYR A 449 -14.69 -15.67 1.85
N TYR A 450 -14.67 -14.37 2.13
CA TYR A 450 -15.89 -13.56 2.19
C TYR A 450 -16.44 -13.24 0.81
N ASP A 451 -15.60 -13.27 -0.22
CA ASP A 451 -15.99 -13.13 -1.63
C ASP A 451 -16.89 -11.91 -1.86
N TYR A 452 -16.60 -10.79 -1.20
CA TYR A 452 -17.54 -9.68 -1.09
C TYR A 452 -17.64 -8.84 -2.37
N ILE A 453 -18.86 -8.41 -2.69
CA ILE A 453 -19.23 -7.62 -3.88
C ILE A 453 -18.54 -6.25 -3.96
N ARG A 454 -18.28 -5.77 -5.18
CA ARG A 454 -17.70 -4.44 -5.49
C ARG A 454 -18.78 -3.37 -5.71
N PRO A 455 -18.47 -2.07 -5.53
CA PRO A 455 -19.45 -0.99 -5.71
C PRO A 455 -20.17 -0.97 -7.05
N VAL A 456 -19.47 -1.20 -8.17
CA VAL A 456 -20.10 -1.19 -9.49
C VAL A 456 -21.24 -2.21 -9.60
N SER A 457 -21.05 -3.42 -9.07
CA SER A 457 -22.07 -4.47 -9.07
C SER A 457 -23.16 -4.19 -8.04
N ALA A 458 -22.80 -3.74 -6.82
CA ALA A 458 -23.76 -3.45 -5.76
C ALA A 458 -24.72 -2.29 -6.12
N VAL A 459 -24.18 -1.18 -6.64
CA VAL A 459 -24.95 -0.01 -7.06
C VAL A 459 -25.86 -0.36 -8.22
N ARG A 460 -25.35 -1.05 -9.25
CA ARG A 460 -26.15 -1.46 -10.41
C ARG A 460 -27.21 -2.48 -10.04
N PHE A 461 -26.92 -3.43 -9.14
CA PHE A 461 -27.92 -4.37 -8.62
C PHE A 461 -29.08 -3.64 -7.93
N MET A 462 -28.77 -2.70 -7.03
CA MET A 462 -29.80 -1.90 -6.36
C MET A 462 -30.59 -1.08 -7.37
N ALA A 463 -29.94 -0.49 -8.38
CA ALA A 463 -30.58 0.31 -9.41
C ALA A 463 -31.52 -0.50 -10.32
N GLU A 464 -31.12 -1.70 -10.75
CA GLU A 464 -31.96 -2.62 -11.54
C GLU A 464 -33.25 -3.02 -10.82
N ASN A 465 -33.20 -3.12 -9.49
CA ASN A 465 -34.36 -3.43 -8.67
C ASN A 465 -35.29 -2.22 -8.46
N GLY A 466 -34.86 -1.01 -8.82
CA GLY A 466 -35.61 0.23 -8.64
C GLY A 466 -35.27 0.93 -7.32
N GLN A 467 -36.26 1.43 -6.59
CA GLN A 467 -36.08 2.22 -5.36
C GLN A 467 -36.66 1.55 -4.12
N SER A 468 -36.09 1.82 -2.94
CA SER A 468 -36.54 1.20 -1.67
C SER A 468 -37.09 2.17 -0.62
N SER A 469 -37.29 3.45 -0.97
CA SER A 469 -37.71 4.50 -0.02
C SER A 469 -39.21 4.63 0.17
N ASP A 470 -40.02 4.51 -0.88
CA ASP A 470 -41.49 4.69 -0.80
C ASP A 470 -42.25 3.61 -1.57
N PRO A 471 -43.01 2.74 -0.88
CA PRO A 471 -43.82 1.70 -1.52
C PRO A 471 -44.97 2.23 -2.39
N ASN A 472 -45.30 3.51 -2.31
CA ASN A 472 -46.34 4.14 -3.13
C ASN A 472 -45.81 4.76 -4.42
N LEU A 473 -44.48 4.87 -4.57
CA LEU A 473 -43.85 5.33 -5.81
C LEU A 473 -43.62 4.16 -6.77
N PRO A 474 -43.50 4.42 -8.09
CA PRO A 474 -43.12 3.41 -9.07
C PRO A 474 -41.81 2.70 -8.73
N SER A 475 -41.63 1.52 -9.31
CA SER A 475 -40.39 0.72 -9.23
C SER A 475 -39.92 0.46 -7.80
N TYR A 476 -40.86 0.31 -6.85
CA TYR A 476 -40.51 -0.02 -5.48
C TYR A 476 -40.04 -1.48 -5.34
N HIS A 477 -38.90 -1.68 -4.67
CA HIS A 477 -38.39 -2.98 -4.27
C HIS A 477 -37.55 -2.87 -2.99
N PRO A 478 -37.64 -3.80 -2.01
CA PRO A 478 -36.82 -3.75 -0.78
C PRO A 478 -35.31 -3.69 -1.03
N ALA A 479 -34.82 -4.38 -2.06
CA ALA A 479 -33.42 -4.36 -2.50
C ALA A 479 -33.04 -3.15 -3.38
N GLY A 480 -33.99 -2.25 -3.67
CA GLY A 480 -33.77 -1.09 -4.53
C GLY A 480 -32.85 -0.04 -3.91
N LEU A 481 -32.36 0.88 -4.73
CA LEU A 481 -31.53 1.99 -4.29
C LEU A 481 -32.39 3.05 -3.55
N PRO A 482 -32.05 3.46 -2.31
CA PRO A 482 -32.82 4.48 -1.61
C PRO A 482 -32.79 5.84 -2.33
N LEU A 483 -33.95 6.48 -2.44
CA LEU A 483 -34.08 7.86 -2.92
C LEU A 483 -33.49 8.84 -1.90
N LYS A 484 -32.74 9.83 -2.38
CA LYS A 484 -32.16 10.90 -1.57
C LYS A 484 -32.08 12.18 -2.40
N GLU A 485 -32.63 13.27 -1.87
CA GLU A 485 -32.58 14.57 -2.54
C GLU A 485 -31.14 14.95 -2.91
N GLY A 486 -30.94 15.44 -4.14
CA GLY A 486 -29.62 15.81 -4.64
C GLY A 486 -28.71 14.64 -5.06
N LEU A 487 -29.05 13.39 -4.72
CA LEU A 487 -28.21 12.21 -5.01
C LEU A 487 -28.92 11.15 -5.85
N VAL A 488 -30.09 10.66 -5.42
CA VAL A 488 -30.82 9.55 -6.05
C VAL A 488 -32.28 9.95 -6.26
N LYS A 489 -32.76 9.88 -7.51
CA LYS A 489 -34.16 10.18 -7.84
C LYS A 489 -34.73 9.25 -8.92
N LEU A 490 -36.05 9.11 -8.93
CA LEU A 490 -36.77 8.52 -10.06
C LEU A 490 -36.76 9.46 -11.26
N ILE A 491 -36.68 8.87 -12.44
CA ILE A 491 -36.79 9.59 -13.72
C ILE A 491 -38.27 9.80 -14.02
N ASP A 492 -38.67 11.06 -14.18
CA ASP A 492 -40.00 11.46 -14.63
C ASP A 492 -39.98 11.86 -16.12
N ASP A 493 -41.16 12.15 -16.69
CA ASP A 493 -41.33 12.52 -18.10
C ASP A 493 -40.62 13.85 -18.48
N ASP A 494 -40.35 14.70 -17.49
CA ASP A 494 -39.71 16.01 -17.69
C ASP A 494 -38.16 15.92 -17.61
N SER A 495 -37.63 14.78 -17.18
CA SER A 495 -36.20 14.53 -17.07
C SER A 495 -35.50 14.49 -18.44
N PRO A 496 -34.30 15.08 -18.59
CA PRO A 496 -33.47 14.89 -19.77
C PRO A 496 -33.12 13.42 -20.06
N LEU A 497 -33.18 12.56 -19.03
CA LEU A 497 -32.92 11.13 -19.15
C LEU A 497 -34.17 10.31 -19.56
N ALA A 498 -35.36 10.91 -19.60
CA ALA A 498 -36.63 10.20 -19.87
C ALA A 498 -36.59 9.41 -21.18
N PHE A 499 -35.89 9.92 -22.20
CA PHE A 499 -35.69 9.23 -23.48
C PHE A 499 -34.20 9.14 -23.86
N PHE A 500 -33.41 8.51 -23.00
CA PHE A 500 -31.97 8.31 -23.22
C PHE A 500 -31.68 7.01 -23.99
N GLY A 501 -30.72 7.04 -24.91
CA GLY A 501 -30.34 5.88 -25.73
C GLY A 501 -31.42 5.39 -26.71
N GLY A 502 -32.43 6.23 -27.00
CA GLY A 502 -33.58 5.85 -27.83
C GLY A 502 -34.59 4.94 -27.14
N VAL A 503 -34.54 4.84 -25.81
CA VAL A 503 -35.41 4.01 -24.97
C VAL A 503 -36.05 4.88 -23.90
N ASP A 504 -37.30 4.57 -23.55
CA ASP A 504 -38.00 5.19 -22.42
C ASP A 504 -37.40 4.70 -21.09
N GLN A 505 -36.91 5.64 -20.27
CA GLN A 505 -36.29 5.38 -18.97
C GLN A 505 -37.16 5.84 -17.79
N VAL A 506 -38.38 6.32 -18.05
CA VAL A 506 -39.27 6.81 -17.00
C VAL A 506 -39.55 5.71 -15.97
N GLY A 507 -39.44 6.06 -14.69
CA GLY A 507 -39.58 5.13 -13.56
C GLY A 507 -38.30 4.36 -13.20
N LYS A 508 -37.20 4.49 -13.96
CA LYS A 508 -35.89 4.03 -13.51
C LYS A 508 -35.29 4.99 -12.47
N VAL A 509 -34.23 4.52 -11.82
CA VAL A 509 -33.44 5.31 -10.86
C VAL A 509 -32.28 6.00 -11.58
N SER A 510 -32.09 7.28 -11.27
CA SER A 510 -30.94 8.07 -11.67
C SER A 510 -30.14 8.48 -10.44
N VAL A 511 -28.82 8.60 -10.61
CA VAL A 511 -27.89 9.10 -9.60
C VAL A 511 -27.15 10.32 -10.14
N LYS A 512 -26.82 11.27 -9.29
CA LYS A 512 -25.89 12.34 -9.64
C LYS A 512 -24.49 11.91 -9.22
N SER A 513 -23.55 11.85 -10.16
CA SER A 513 -22.18 11.34 -9.98
C SER A 513 -21.28 11.80 -11.13
N TRP A 514 -20.00 11.43 -11.11
CA TRP A 514 -19.15 11.47 -12.33
C TRP A 514 -19.85 10.71 -13.45
N LYS A 515 -19.86 11.29 -14.65
CA LYS A 515 -20.72 10.82 -15.75
C LYS A 515 -20.21 9.54 -16.43
N GLY A 516 -18.95 9.16 -16.22
CA GLY A 516 -18.39 7.95 -16.79
C GLY A 516 -17.58 8.17 -18.07
N PRO A 517 -16.91 7.11 -18.54
CA PRO A 517 -15.98 7.16 -19.67
C PRO A 517 -16.64 7.50 -21.03
N ASP A 518 -17.95 7.28 -21.18
CA ASP A 518 -18.67 7.61 -22.42
C ASP A 518 -18.66 9.11 -22.78
N TYR A 519 -18.27 9.96 -21.82
CA TYR A 519 -18.15 11.40 -22.00
C TYR A 519 -16.70 11.87 -22.26
N ILE A 520 -15.75 10.94 -22.38
CA ILE A 520 -14.33 11.21 -22.61
C ILE A 520 -13.94 10.56 -23.95
N GLU A 521 -13.75 11.36 -25.00
CA GLU A 521 -13.28 10.85 -26.30
C GLU A 521 -11.74 10.81 -26.35
N VAL A 522 -11.10 11.86 -25.83
CA VAL A 522 -9.65 12.03 -25.76
C VAL A 522 -9.27 12.43 -24.33
N PRO A 523 -8.76 11.49 -23.50
CA PRO A 523 -8.42 11.75 -22.11
C PRO A 523 -7.45 12.92 -21.87
N MET A 524 -6.67 13.33 -22.87
CA MET A 524 -5.73 14.45 -22.75
C MET A 524 -6.41 15.84 -22.83
N ILE A 525 -7.67 15.93 -23.25
CA ILE A 525 -8.37 17.22 -23.46
C ILE A 525 -9.84 17.21 -23.04
N ASP A 526 -10.41 16.05 -22.72
CA ASP A 526 -11.80 15.90 -22.33
C ASP A 526 -11.90 15.59 -20.84
N GLU A 527 -12.93 16.14 -20.21
CA GLU A 527 -13.35 15.84 -18.85
C GLU A 527 -14.79 15.31 -18.91
N ALA A 528 -15.10 14.22 -18.19
CA ALA A 528 -16.47 13.77 -18.13
C ALA A 528 -17.32 14.81 -17.38
N GLY A 529 -16.90 15.24 -16.20
CA GLY A 529 -17.67 16.08 -15.28
C GLY A 529 -18.79 15.31 -14.55
N VAL A 530 -19.56 16.01 -13.71
CA VAL A 530 -20.62 15.44 -12.84
C VAL A 530 -22.01 15.88 -13.28
N ASP A 531 -22.94 14.93 -13.43
CA ASP A 531 -24.37 15.22 -13.67
C ASP A 531 -25.24 14.01 -13.29
N TRP A 532 -26.54 14.10 -13.53
CA TRP A 532 -27.47 12.98 -13.42
C TRP A 532 -27.23 11.96 -14.54
N ILE A 533 -27.00 10.70 -14.15
CA ILE A 533 -26.87 9.55 -15.04
C ILE A 533 -27.84 8.43 -14.64
N LEU A 534 -28.03 7.46 -15.53
CA LEU A 534 -28.76 6.23 -15.23
C LEU A 534 -27.96 5.40 -14.21
N ALA A 535 -28.58 5.01 -13.10
CA ALA A 535 -27.89 4.33 -12.01
C ALA A 535 -27.48 2.89 -12.35
N ASP A 536 -28.22 2.23 -13.26
CA ASP A 536 -27.86 0.93 -13.83
C ASP A 536 -26.69 1.03 -14.83
N GLN A 537 -26.25 2.23 -15.18
CA GLN A 537 -25.07 2.51 -16.00
C GLN A 537 -23.94 3.19 -15.21
N TRP A 538 -24.02 3.24 -13.88
CA TRP A 538 -23.00 3.93 -13.07
C TRP A 538 -21.61 3.31 -13.25
N TRP A 539 -20.57 4.16 -13.27
CA TRP A 539 -19.16 3.77 -13.33
C TRP A 539 -18.40 4.35 -12.14
N PRO A 540 -17.47 3.59 -11.54
CA PRO A 540 -16.47 4.17 -10.64
C PRO A 540 -15.53 5.10 -11.41
N TYR A 541 -14.91 6.08 -10.73
CA TYR A 541 -13.89 6.94 -11.34
C TYR A 541 -12.61 6.14 -11.57
N GLN A 542 -12.56 5.47 -12.71
CA GLN A 542 -11.50 4.59 -13.16
C GLN A 542 -11.42 4.63 -14.69
N ARG A 543 -10.31 4.13 -15.27
CA ARG A 543 -10.22 3.97 -16.72
C ARG A 543 -11.27 2.99 -17.24
N PRO A 544 -11.82 3.20 -18.45
CA PRO A 544 -12.75 2.24 -19.05
C PRO A 544 -12.14 0.85 -19.26
N SER A 545 -10.81 0.78 -19.42
CA SER A 545 -10.06 -0.47 -19.56
C SER A 545 -9.78 -1.19 -18.23
N PHE A 546 -10.01 -0.54 -17.08
CA PHE A 546 -9.78 -1.06 -15.74
C PHE A 546 -10.86 -0.52 -14.78
N VAL A 547 -11.99 -1.22 -14.63
CA VAL A 547 -13.14 -0.68 -13.86
C VAL A 547 -13.03 -0.96 -12.36
N THR A 548 -12.59 -2.15 -12.01
CA THR A 548 -12.29 -2.54 -10.63
C THR A 548 -11.30 -3.70 -10.67
N PRO A 549 -10.42 -3.83 -9.67
CA PRO A 549 -9.46 -4.93 -9.64
C PRO A 549 -10.14 -6.31 -9.66
N PRO A 550 -9.49 -7.35 -10.23
CA PRO A 550 -10.06 -8.68 -10.43
C PRO A 550 -9.99 -9.55 -9.16
N PHE A 551 -10.56 -9.04 -8.07
CA PHE A 551 -10.69 -9.73 -6.78
C PHE A 551 -11.76 -9.04 -5.91
N ALA A 552 -12.31 -9.79 -4.95
CA ALA A 552 -13.33 -9.33 -4.02
C ALA A 552 -12.92 -8.08 -3.23
N ALA A 553 -13.93 -7.36 -2.74
CA ALA A 553 -13.76 -6.05 -2.15
C ALA A 553 -13.23 -6.11 -0.69
N TYR A 554 -13.85 -6.95 0.15
CA TYR A 554 -13.61 -6.95 1.60
C TYR A 554 -12.44 -7.85 2.02
N VAL A 555 -11.39 -7.34 2.66
CA VAL A 555 -11.11 -5.95 3.06
C VAL A 555 -10.30 -5.20 1.99
N SER A 556 -10.22 -3.87 2.05
CA SER A 556 -9.41 -3.06 1.14
C SER A 556 -7.92 -3.37 1.31
N GLY A 557 -7.27 -3.85 0.24
CA GLY A 557 -5.83 -4.15 0.25
C GLY A 557 -4.99 -2.90 0.48
N HIS A 558 -5.32 -1.79 -0.19
CA HIS A 558 -4.60 -0.51 -0.03
C HIS A 558 -4.66 -0.02 1.42
N SER A 559 -5.84 -0.05 2.04
CA SER A 559 -6.00 0.37 3.44
C SER A 559 -5.16 -0.48 4.40
N THR A 560 -5.01 -1.78 4.10
CA THR A 560 -4.15 -2.70 4.85
C THR A 560 -2.66 -2.40 4.64
N PHE A 561 -2.18 -2.33 3.39
CA PHE A 561 -0.78 -2.04 3.07
C PHE A 561 -0.36 -0.67 3.62
N SER A 562 -1.14 0.37 3.31
CA SER A 562 -0.86 1.74 3.70
C SER A 562 -0.86 1.95 5.20
N ARG A 563 -1.73 1.26 5.95
CA ARG A 563 -1.68 1.36 7.41
C ARG A 563 -0.48 0.61 7.98
N ALA A 564 -0.11 -0.55 7.43
CA ALA A 564 1.05 -1.29 7.90
C ALA A 564 2.36 -0.54 7.65
N ALA A 565 2.53 0.04 6.46
CA ALA A 565 3.72 0.81 6.11
C ALA A 565 3.86 2.05 7.00
N ALA A 566 2.78 2.78 7.27
CA ALA A 566 2.83 3.93 8.16
C ALA A 566 3.25 3.57 9.59
N GLU A 567 2.64 2.54 10.19
CA GLU A 567 3.05 2.08 11.53
C GLU A 567 4.51 1.61 11.55
N LEU A 568 4.96 0.95 10.47
CA LEU A 568 6.34 0.50 10.33
C LEU A 568 7.30 1.67 10.19
N PHE A 569 6.98 2.71 9.43
CA PHE A 569 7.83 3.90 9.27
C PHE A 569 7.90 4.72 10.55
N GLU A 570 6.81 4.83 11.31
CA GLU A 570 6.84 5.44 12.64
C GLU A 570 7.82 4.70 13.56
N LEU A 571 7.74 3.37 13.59
CA LEU A 571 8.64 2.53 14.37
C LEU A 571 10.09 2.61 13.86
N LEU A 572 10.30 2.57 12.55
CA LEU A 572 11.63 2.59 11.92
C LEU A 572 12.36 3.91 12.16
N THR A 573 11.66 5.03 12.03
CA THR A 573 12.25 6.37 12.13
C THR A 573 12.19 6.95 13.54
N GLY A 574 11.41 6.34 14.46
CA GLY A 574 11.19 6.87 15.80
C GLY A 574 10.38 8.16 15.85
N SER A 575 9.73 8.52 14.74
CA SER A 575 9.04 9.80 14.54
C SER A 575 7.71 9.55 13.84
N PRO A 576 6.61 10.25 14.19
CA PRO A 576 5.39 10.19 13.40
C PRO A 576 5.52 10.93 12.05
N TYR A 577 6.53 11.78 11.91
CA TYR A 577 6.71 12.68 10.77
C TYR A 577 7.72 12.14 9.75
N TRP A 578 7.48 12.46 8.48
CA TRP A 578 8.49 12.33 7.42
C TRP A 578 9.75 13.13 7.77
N PRO A 579 10.95 12.72 7.28
CA PRO A 579 12.17 13.52 7.48
C PRO A 579 11.98 14.99 7.07
N GLY A 580 12.38 15.91 7.94
CA GLY A 580 12.15 17.35 7.75
C GLY A 580 10.71 17.83 8.02
N GLY A 581 9.81 16.92 8.42
CA GLY A 581 8.42 17.22 8.80
C GLY A 581 7.47 17.39 7.63
N LEU A 582 7.87 17.09 6.40
CA LEU A 582 7.03 17.24 5.22
C LEU A 582 7.54 16.38 4.07
N ALA A 583 6.68 15.51 3.54
CA ALA A 583 6.83 14.93 2.22
C ALA A 583 5.91 15.68 1.24
N GLU A 584 6.40 15.96 0.03
CA GLU A 584 5.64 16.63 -1.02
C GLU A 584 5.76 15.87 -2.34
N TRP A 585 4.64 15.78 -3.07
CA TRP A 585 4.62 15.22 -4.41
C TRP A 585 4.04 16.22 -5.42
N PRO A 586 4.76 16.57 -6.51
CA PRO A 586 4.29 17.56 -7.47
C PRO A 586 3.16 17.04 -8.35
N VAL A 587 2.13 17.86 -8.53
CA VAL A 587 0.96 17.58 -9.36
C VAL A 587 0.79 18.70 -10.39
N PRO A 588 1.39 18.56 -11.59
CA PRO A 588 1.28 19.57 -12.64
C PRO A 588 -0.11 19.62 -13.26
N MET A 589 -0.59 20.84 -13.53
CA MET A 589 -1.87 21.10 -14.20
C MET A 589 -1.92 20.41 -15.58
N ASN A 590 -3.02 19.71 -15.88
CA ASN A 590 -3.29 19.01 -17.15
C ASN A 590 -2.22 18.00 -17.60
N GLU A 591 -1.31 17.60 -16.71
CA GLU A 591 -0.21 16.70 -17.02
C GLU A 591 -0.15 15.50 -16.07
N PHE A 592 -1.03 15.43 -15.08
CA PHE A 592 -1.02 14.39 -14.04
C PHE A 592 -2.11 13.34 -14.22
N LEU A 593 -3.37 13.77 -14.44
CA LEU A 593 -4.47 12.82 -14.62
C LEU A 593 -4.36 12.16 -15.99
N VAL A 594 -4.70 10.89 -16.03
CA VAL A 594 -4.63 10.09 -17.24
C VAL A 594 -5.97 9.40 -17.55
N PHE A 595 -6.94 9.48 -16.64
CA PHE A 595 -8.30 8.99 -16.89
C PHE A 595 -9.09 10.02 -17.71
N GLU A 596 -8.85 11.31 -17.46
CA GLU A 596 -9.42 12.49 -18.13
C GLU A 596 -8.48 13.70 -17.96
N ASP A 597 -8.77 14.85 -18.60
CA ASP A 597 -7.91 16.04 -18.53
C ASP A 597 -7.91 16.63 -17.11
N GLY A 598 -6.72 17.00 -16.64
CA GLY A 598 -6.53 17.69 -15.37
C GLY A 598 -5.26 17.27 -14.60
N PRO A 599 -5.12 17.75 -13.36
CA PRO A 599 -6.04 18.63 -12.64
C PRO A 599 -6.11 20.05 -13.22
N SER A 600 -7.12 20.82 -12.83
CA SER A 600 -7.35 22.19 -13.35
C SER A 600 -6.34 23.24 -12.87
N VAL A 601 -5.56 22.93 -11.82
CA VAL A 601 -4.49 23.77 -11.26
C VAL A 601 -3.27 22.93 -10.90
N THR A 602 -2.09 23.58 -10.82
CA THR A 602 -0.87 22.95 -10.30
C THR A 602 -0.85 23.04 -8.78
N PHE A 603 -0.54 21.94 -8.10
CA PHE A 603 -0.36 21.90 -6.65
C PHE A 603 0.60 20.77 -6.26
N ASN A 604 0.87 20.62 -4.97
CA ASN A 604 1.58 19.47 -4.43
C ASN A 604 0.64 18.69 -3.49
N LEU A 605 0.68 17.36 -3.52
CA LEU A 605 0.25 16.58 -2.37
C LEU A 605 1.26 16.78 -1.24
N GLN A 606 0.78 16.84 0.00
CA GLN A 606 1.60 17.18 1.16
C GLN A 606 1.21 16.31 2.36
N TRP A 607 2.19 15.67 2.98
CA TRP A 607 1.98 14.86 4.18
C TRP A 607 2.99 15.25 5.25
N ALA A 608 2.51 15.63 6.44
CA ALA A 608 3.39 15.85 7.59
C ALA A 608 3.78 14.52 8.22
N THR A 609 2.80 13.63 8.40
CA THR A 609 2.99 12.31 9.03
C THR A 609 2.82 11.16 8.06
N PHE A 610 3.36 9.99 8.41
CA PHE A 610 3.11 8.75 7.67
C PHE A 610 1.63 8.36 7.70
N MET A 611 0.95 8.67 8.81
CA MET A 611 -0.49 8.45 8.99
C MET A 611 -1.34 9.30 8.04
N ASP A 612 -0.94 10.55 7.76
CA ASP A 612 -1.66 11.39 6.80
C ASP A 612 -1.66 10.76 5.40
N ALA A 613 -0.48 10.31 4.92
CA ALA A 613 -0.35 9.62 3.64
C ALA A 613 -1.17 8.31 3.62
N SER A 614 -1.10 7.53 4.70
CA SER A 614 -1.88 6.29 4.86
C SER A 614 -3.39 6.54 4.78
N ASN A 615 -3.85 7.63 5.39
CA ASN A 615 -5.26 8.00 5.36
C ASN A 615 -5.71 8.47 3.99
N GLU A 616 -4.92 9.30 3.32
CA GLU A 616 -5.19 9.75 1.96
C GLU A 616 -5.30 8.55 1.00
N SER A 617 -4.38 7.59 1.13
CA SER A 617 -4.40 6.34 0.38
C SER A 617 -5.69 5.55 0.56
N ALA A 618 -6.15 5.37 1.79
CA ALA A 618 -7.39 4.64 2.07
C ALA A 618 -8.65 5.38 1.56
N LEU A 619 -8.76 6.69 1.81
CA LEU A 619 -9.91 7.49 1.38
C LEU A 619 -10.00 7.63 -0.14
N SER A 620 -8.86 7.64 -0.83
CA SER A 620 -8.83 7.69 -2.28
C SER A 620 -9.59 6.53 -2.95
N ARG A 621 -9.77 5.39 -2.26
CA ARG A 621 -10.49 4.22 -2.81
C ARG A 621 -12.01 4.42 -2.82
N ILE A 622 -12.51 5.31 -1.96
CA ILE A 622 -13.92 5.72 -1.93
C ILE A 622 -14.17 6.72 -3.06
N TRP A 623 -13.32 7.74 -3.23
CA TRP A 623 -13.40 8.68 -4.38
C TRP A 623 -13.19 7.99 -5.72
N GLY A 624 -12.25 7.05 -5.79
CA GLY A 624 -12.02 6.21 -6.97
C GLY A 624 -13.16 5.23 -7.25
N GLY A 625 -14.16 5.11 -6.37
CA GLY A 625 -15.37 4.35 -6.64
C GLY A 625 -15.30 2.84 -6.39
N ILE A 626 -14.21 2.32 -5.81
CA ILE A 626 -13.90 0.88 -5.83
C ILE A 626 -13.98 0.17 -4.47
N HIS A 627 -14.07 0.93 -3.37
CA HIS A 627 -14.26 0.41 -2.02
C HIS A 627 -15.23 1.28 -1.20
N PRO A 628 -16.27 0.71 -0.55
CA PRO A 628 -17.05 1.38 0.50
C PRO A 628 -16.31 1.41 1.85
N PRO A 629 -16.75 2.22 2.82
CA PRO A 629 -16.18 2.29 4.18
C PRO A 629 -16.02 0.96 4.92
N ILE A 630 -16.91 -0.01 4.68
CA ILE A 630 -16.83 -1.35 5.29
C ILE A 630 -15.58 -2.12 4.86
N ASP A 631 -15.00 -1.80 3.71
CA ASP A 631 -13.74 -2.40 3.26
C ASP A 631 -12.52 -1.70 3.86
N ASP A 632 -12.63 -0.38 4.13
CA ASP A 632 -11.52 0.46 4.62
C ASP A 632 -11.16 0.14 6.08
N ALA A 633 -12.07 0.42 7.02
CA ALA A 633 -11.73 0.37 8.46
C ALA A 633 -11.21 -0.99 8.93
N PRO A 634 -11.80 -2.14 8.56
CA PRO A 634 -11.24 -3.46 8.90
C PRO A 634 -9.87 -3.70 8.26
N GLY A 635 -9.63 -3.22 7.04
CA GLY A 635 -8.32 -3.25 6.39
C GLY A 635 -7.27 -2.49 7.20
N ARG A 636 -7.59 -1.29 7.67
CA ARG A 636 -6.71 -0.52 8.57
C ARG A 636 -6.44 -1.25 9.89
N LYS A 637 -7.44 -1.92 10.47
CA LYS A 637 -7.25 -2.71 11.71
C LYS A 637 -6.26 -3.86 11.51
N ILE A 638 -6.31 -4.51 10.35
CA ILE A 638 -5.35 -5.56 9.98
C ILE A 638 -3.97 -4.94 9.77
N GLY A 639 -3.86 -3.90 8.94
CA GLY A 639 -2.60 -3.23 8.65
C GLY A 639 -1.89 -2.72 9.91
N LYS A 640 -2.65 -2.17 10.87
CA LYS A 640 -2.12 -1.72 12.17
C LYS A 640 -1.39 -2.83 12.93
N LYS A 641 -1.95 -4.03 12.94
CA LYS A 641 -1.33 -5.19 13.61
C LYS A 641 -0.13 -5.70 12.81
N VAL A 642 -0.31 -5.90 11.51
CA VAL A 642 0.73 -6.45 10.64
C VAL A 642 1.97 -5.58 10.60
N GLY A 643 1.85 -4.25 10.46
CA GLY A 643 3.00 -3.35 10.42
C GLY A 643 3.87 -3.45 11.67
N LYS A 644 3.24 -3.43 12.86
CA LYS A 644 3.93 -3.57 14.14
C LYS A 644 4.57 -4.95 14.31
N TYR A 645 3.85 -6.01 13.93
CA TYR A 645 4.35 -7.37 14.07
C TYR A 645 5.53 -7.62 13.12
N ALA A 646 5.43 -7.22 11.87
CA ALA A 646 6.53 -7.38 10.92
C ALA A 646 7.78 -6.59 11.34
N PHE A 647 7.63 -5.35 11.83
CA PHE A 647 8.75 -4.57 12.33
C PHE A 647 9.42 -5.25 13.53
N ASN A 648 8.63 -5.62 14.55
CA ASN A 648 9.17 -6.29 15.73
C ASN A 648 9.79 -7.66 15.36
N PHE A 649 9.24 -8.37 14.37
CA PHE A 649 9.86 -9.60 13.88
C PHE A 649 11.24 -9.36 13.27
N ALA A 650 11.30 -8.39 12.35
CA ALA A 650 12.53 -8.03 11.68
C ALA A 650 13.58 -7.62 12.70
N GLU A 651 13.20 -6.86 13.73
CA GLU A 651 14.09 -6.50 14.83
C GLU A 651 14.70 -7.72 15.53
N THR A 652 13.92 -8.80 15.72
CA THR A 652 14.47 -10.04 16.32
C THR A 652 15.55 -10.72 15.47
N ILE A 653 15.63 -10.38 14.19
CA ILE A 653 16.57 -10.92 13.22
C ILE A 653 17.76 -9.96 13.06
N VAL A 654 17.46 -8.67 12.88
CA VAL A 654 18.46 -7.65 12.56
C VAL A 654 19.21 -7.11 13.79
N PHE A 655 18.63 -7.31 14.98
CA PHE A 655 19.17 -6.98 16.30
C PHE A 655 18.73 -8.05 17.31
N PRO A 656 19.22 -9.31 17.20
CA PRO A 656 18.78 -10.42 18.05
C PRO A 656 19.06 -10.19 19.54
N ASP A 657 20.09 -9.39 19.87
CA ASP A 657 20.39 -8.99 21.24
C ASP A 657 19.33 -8.05 21.84
N TRP A 658 18.50 -7.42 21.00
CA TRP A 658 17.43 -6.47 21.40
C TRP A 658 16.03 -7.12 21.28
N ALA A 659 15.96 -8.40 20.91
CA ALA A 659 14.74 -9.10 20.58
C ALA A 659 13.89 -9.44 21.83
N MET A 660 12.64 -8.98 21.85
CA MET A 660 11.60 -9.48 22.74
C MET A 660 10.50 -10.21 21.95
N GLU A 661 10.16 -11.44 22.36
CA GLU A 661 9.16 -12.27 21.68
C GLU A 661 7.73 -11.70 21.83
N PHE A 662 7.21 -11.03 20.78
CA PHE A 662 5.80 -10.69 20.47
C PHE A 662 4.78 -10.61 21.62
N GLY A 663 4.97 -9.63 22.50
CA GLY A 663 4.01 -9.31 23.57
C GLY A 663 4.47 -8.23 24.55
N GLY A 664 5.72 -7.78 24.47
CA GLY A 664 6.16 -6.54 25.12
C GLY A 664 5.83 -5.33 24.25
N ASP A 665 5.45 -4.23 24.89
CA ASP A 665 5.38 -2.93 24.23
C ASP A 665 6.75 -2.68 23.57
N GLY A 666 6.76 -2.70 22.23
CA GLY A 666 8.01 -2.66 21.46
C GLY A 666 8.91 -1.54 21.94
N PHE A 667 10.22 -1.75 21.86
CA PHE A 667 11.23 -0.83 22.38
C PHE A 667 10.95 0.63 21.99
N LEU A 668 10.42 1.38 22.96
CA LEU A 668 10.64 2.77 23.31
C LEU A 668 10.24 2.87 24.79
N PRO A 669 11.14 3.24 25.71
CA PRO A 669 10.73 3.70 27.02
C PRO A 669 9.78 4.87 26.80
N ASN A 670 8.51 4.75 27.22
CA ASN A 670 7.54 5.85 27.10
C ASN A 670 7.93 7.08 27.97
N GLY A 671 9.15 7.16 28.50
CA GLY A 671 9.52 8.08 29.58
C GLY A 671 8.73 7.86 30.88
N ASP A 672 7.68 7.01 30.86
CA ASP A 672 6.83 6.66 32.00
C ASP A 672 7.60 5.86 33.06
N CYS A 673 8.58 5.05 32.64
CA CYS A 673 9.51 4.36 33.52
C CYS A 673 10.97 4.60 33.11
N PRO A 674 11.62 5.66 33.63
CA PRO A 674 13.03 5.91 33.39
C PRO A 674 13.89 4.73 33.83
N GLY A 675 14.80 4.27 32.97
CA GLY A 675 15.76 3.19 33.25
C GLY A 675 15.28 1.79 32.85
N ASP A 676 13.99 1.59 32.58
CA ASP A 676 13.46 0.35 32.00
C ASP A 676 13.57 0.46 30.47
N PHE A 677 14.67 -0.06 29.94
CA PHE A 677 15.05 0.03 28.54
C PHE A 677 14.58 -1.16 27.71
N ASP A 678 14.22 -2.29 28.32
CA ASP A 678 13.56 -3.40 27.61
C ASP A 678 12.05 -3.49 27.85
N ALA A 679 11.46 -2.61 28.66
CA ALA A 679 10.04 -2.53 28.95
C ALA A 679 9.47 -3.81 29.61
N ASP A 680 10.30 -4.57 30.34
CA ASP A 680 9.85 -5.74 31.11
C ASP A 680 9.22 -5.36 32.47
N SER A 681 9.07 -4.05 32.74
CA SER A 681 8.62 -3.46 34.00
C SER A 681 9.57 -3.65 35.18
N SER A 682 10.81 -4.05 34.93
CA SER A 682 11.86 -4.31 35.91
C SER A 682 13.20 -3.78 35.43
N ILE A 683 13.74 -2.80 36.13
CA ILE A 683 15.03 -2.19 35.79
C ILE A 683 16.16 -3.11 36.25
N GLY A 684 16.64 -3.96 35.35
CA GLY A 684 17.52 -5.09 35.64
C GLY A 684 18.85 -5.06 34.89
N ILE A 685 19.48 -6.24 34.83
CA ILE A 685 20.79 -6.43 34.18
C ILE A 685 20.68 -6.18 32.67
N SER A 686 19.55 -6.57 32.07
CA SER A 686 19.28 -6.39 30.64
C SER A 686 19.34 -4.91 30.26
N ASP A 687 18.58 -4.07 30.97
CA ASP A 687 18.58 -2.61 30.80
C ASP A 687 19.96 -2.01 31.02
N PHE A 688 20.66 -2.48 32.05
CA PHE A 688 22.00 -1.96 32.35
C PHE A 688 23.01 -2.28 31.25
N LEU A 689 22.91 -3.45 30.61
CA LEU A 689 23.74 -3.81 29.45
C LEU A 689 23.39 -2.95 28.23
N MET A 690 22.10 -2.70 27.98
CA MET A 690 21.63 -1.80 26.94
C MET A 690 22.15 -0.37 27.16
N PHE A 691 22.04 0.17 28.37
CA PHE A 691 22.62 1.46 28.74
C PHE A 691 24.13 1.52 28.49
N LEU A 692 24.87 0.49 28.95
CA LEU A 692 26.33 0.45 28.79
C LEU A 692 26.78 0.37 27.34
N SER A 693 25.97 -0.24 26.45
CA SER A 693 26.25 -0.25 25.02
C SER A 693 26.26 1.15 24.40
N SER A 694 25.57 2.10 25.03
CA SER A 694 25.44 3.48 24.58
C SER A 694 26.27 4.47 25.42
N PHE A 695 26.94 4.02 26.48
CA PHE A 695 27.71 4.89 27.37
C PHE A 695 28.89 5.57 26.64
N GLY A 696 28.95 6.89 26.73
CA GLY A 696 29.96 7.74 26.09
C GLY A 696 29.60 8.20 24.68
N LEU A 697 28.35 7.99 24.23
CA LEU A 697 27.83 8.55 22.97
C LEU A 697 27.19 9.93 23.23
N ASP A 698 27.40 10.86 22.29
CA ASP A 698 26.68 12.13 22.24
C ASP A 698 25.28 11.87 21.64
N TRP A 699 24.24 11.82 22.48
CA TRP A 699 22.88 11.44 22.10
C TRP A 699 21.83 11.94 23.10
N SER A 700 20.64 12.29 22.61
CA SER A 700 19.52 12.84 23.40
C SER A 700 18.31 11.90 23.46
N GLY A 701 18.55 10.59 23.46
CA GLY A 701 17.48 9.58 23.49
C GLY A 701 17.29 8.94 24.86
N PRO A 702 16.54 7.82 24.98
CA PRO A 702 16.13 7.27 26.27
C PRO A 702 17.23 6.96 27.29
N TYR A 703 18.46 6.69 26.85
CA TYR A 703 19.63 6.48 27.72
C TYR A 703 20.22 7.78 28.28
N ASP A 704 19.89 8.94 27.69
CA ASP A 704 20.19 10.28 28.23
C ASP A 704 19.13 10.64 29.27
N LEU A 705 19.30 10.07 30.46
CA LEU A 705 18.37 10.18 31.58
C LEU A 705 18.35 11.60 32.17
N ASP A 706 19.35 12.42 31.89
CA ASP A 706 19.44 13.80 32.38
C ASP A 706 19.21 14.88 31.30
N ASN A 707 18.97 14.46 30.06
CA ASN A 707 18.72 15.28 28.87
C ASN A 707 19.85 16.31 28.60
N ASN A 708 21.11 15.91 28.76
CA ASN A 708 22.27 16.76 28.51
C ASN A 708 22.92 16.54 27.12
N GLU A 709 22.34 15.67 26.29
CA GLU A 709 22.82 15.27 24.96
C GLU A 709 24.13 14.43 24.98
N GLU A 710 24.51 13.87 26.12
CA GLU A 710 25.67 12.98 26.35
C GLU A 710 25.28 11.84 27.28
N ILE A 711 25.40 10.57 26.85
CA ILE A 711 25.15 9.42 27.72
C ILE A 711 26.38 9.19 28.61
N GLY A 712 26.43 9.92 29.71
CA GLY A 712 27.64 10.09 30.51
C GLY A 712 27.57 9.49 31.90
N VAL A 713 28.54 9.87 32.73
CA VAL A 713 28.60 9.47 34.14
C VAL A 713 27.32 9.89 34.89
N SER A 714 26.71 10.99 34.49
CA SER A 714 25.46 11.49 35.07
C SER A 714 24.32 10.50 34.86
N ASP A 715 24.14 10.02 33.63
CA ASP A 715 23.14 9.04 33.25
C ASP A 715 23.42 7.68 33.88
N LEU A 716 24.68 7.27 33.95
CA LEU A 716 25.05 6.03 34.65
C LEU A 716 24.67 6.09 36.13
N LEU A 717 24.85 7.24 36.77
CA LEU A 717 24.43 7.42 38.15
C LEU A 717 22.89 7.35 38.27
N GLN A 718 22.15 7.91 37.33
CA GLN A 718 20.69 7.77 37.28
C GLN A 718 20.26 6.33 37.07
N MET A 719 20.87 5.64 36.11
CA MET A 719 20.60 4.24 35.82
C MET A 719 20.88 3.35 37.03
N LEU A 720 21.99 3.57 37.74
CA LEU A 720 22.30 2.83 38.97
C LEU A 720 21.35 3.15 40.14
N MET A 721 20.70 4.32 40.15
CA MET A 721 19.65 4.64 41.14
C MET A 721 18.34 3.91 40.84
N LEU A 722 18.09 3.62 39.58
CA LEU A 722 16.90 2.94 39.07
C LEU A 722 17.09 1.40 39.08
N PHE A 723 18.33 0.93 39.04
CA PHE A 723 18.68 -0.50 39.02
C PHE A 723 18.11 -1.30 40.20
N GLY A 724 17.41 -2.38 39.88
CA GLY A 724 16.71 -3.26 40.81
C GLY A 724 15.36 -2.73 41.28
N THR A 725 14.77 -1.76 40.57
CA THR A 725 13.42 -1.25 40.84
C THR A 725 12.44 -1.69 39.76
N ASP A 726 11.18 -1.91 40.14
CA ASP A 726 10.10 -2.23 39.20
C ASP A 726 9.33 -0.95 38.84
N CYS A 727 8.85 -0.88 37.60
CA CYS A 727 7.94 0.16 37.12
C CYS A 727 6.55 -0.03 37.76
N ASN A 728 5.96 1.01 38.35
CA ASN A 728 4.65 0.95 39.01
C ASN A 728 3.48 1.30 38.08
#